data_AF-A0A396ZTS8-F1
#
_entry.id   AF-A0A396ZTS8-F1
#
_cell.length_a   1.000
_cell.length_b   1.000
_cell.length_c   1.000
_cell.angle_alpha   90.00
_cell.angle_beta   90.00
_cell.angle_gamma   90.00
#
_symmetry.space_group_name_H-M   'P 1'
#
loop_
_entity.id
_entity.type
_entity.pdbx_description
1 polymer ?
#
loop_
_entity_poly.entity_id
_entity_poly.type
_entity_poly.pdbx_seq_one_letter_code
_entity_poly.pdbx_strand_id
1 'polypeptide(L)'
;EGRNLFHFNRVFGSVWIGRPLLFVRGITAIIILSTAPATISTTPHRVTSFTPYQREWTSQLLLYSESLWVVYVLNDILLPFTIELQIASDVAPVSSFLAFTAVVSLDVASPYQVQANVAQDCTFTSFRRGVACTGGEVRLGSGERVAHLLGLQFASLVVALVATVTYARCYPSRHPPRTTAPNNVLIPAATEAFFVRSSGRFASSRHFDAVTCVMSGMLPWKQTLFDFKIWATVMRHNKSNTRRMSFRDATFQHEVSGPTPPPMFGRKHAWLGFVGLLYMVTSISGSYAFFQLTQSAMSNDFWWASFDTNTQVHLSNWFNQNLQLHQFASNVDLTALEQGTLALTTNASATALQIAPLYAMSVQDEANSLGNVVQSLRQMDSCAIPWIMTAYCYVDFSRRWDMANTAAKQRRCATDQSNAAVYLESVLRNTDWSQLSSCWGEALNIGVFTYLQTTTDGLAWLSRTSHAMETTSVLDEVGHWSNANLSSYSTQWQNYKSLGVVETFSIQNAFGWKYPLTLKYSNGSLQLSVQTSLKMQRPFAHDLMAVLSNATSRIHGKSLVRDSPLFAYLNVTAEQSLVDGGLLVPPLGNGFSLIQRYLGPFGSVTMKRVACPLALRGLYENITLALMELFASRQDAQHAMWPIYTSYTIAPRPKMWNSVALGGGNVLCEFNPSAATSKIPGLAFSSGGSCGLNLQEFIIGDTKTIMTALVAVKNVSVSAVARLEFRNPTSTLAALEASVAFLHTYFDPALATTFYTQAQIVKAVVRDQLHVQMIQFIRPNQTFSLSQMTLFVETEVDFEVYAWLYAFDWVQGVREVVSFQGDNGTLTVLSMATNPLDAPVNPMEVPSNVAYYLRYLVQYITLVMLCVASVVCVYIIALKGQVEAANMVVFSRIAGLVWIGRWLIFLRALSAVCLLA
;
A
#
# COMPACT_ATOMS: atom_id res chain seq x y z
N GLU A 1 34.65 -7.29 -45.42
CA GLU A 1 35.30 -8.62 -45.32
C GLU A 1 34.54 -9.44 -44.27
N GLY A 2 33.94 -10.58 -44.63
CA GLY A 2 32.97 -11.28 -43.74
C GLY A 2 33.56 -11.78 -42.42
N ARG A 3 34.87 -12.03 -42.36
CA ARG A 3 35.57 -12.48 -41.13
C ARG A 3 35.50 -11.45 -40.00
N ASN A 4 35.38 -10.16 -40.30
CA ASN A 4 35.29 -9.09 -39.29
C ASN A 4 34.00 -9.18 -38.45
N LEU A 5 32.95 -9.84 -38.95
CA LEU A 5 31.68 -10.02 -38.23
C LEU A 5 31.83 -10.91 -36.99
N PHE A 6 32.76 -11.87 -36.99
CA PHE A 6 33.03 -12.71 -35.81
C PHE A 6 33.64 -11.92 -34.64
N HIS A 7 34.19 -10.74 -34.90
CA HIS A 7 34.73 -9.84 -33.89
C HIS A 7 33.77 -8.69 -33.53
N PHE A 8 32.50 -8.75 -33.99
CA PHE A 8 31.51 -7.70 -33.76
C PHE A 8 31.38 -7.34 -32.28
N ASN A 9 31.14 -8.31 -31.41
CA ASN A 9 30.95 -8.06 -29.97
C ASN A 9 32.18 -7.37 -29.33
N ARG A 10 33.40 -7.72 -29.77
CA ARG A 10 34.64 -7.17 -29.21
C ARG A 10 34.91 -5.73 -29.63
N VAL A 11 34.53 -5.36 -30.86
CA VAL A 11 34.78 -4.02 -31.40
C VAL A 11 33.59 -3.09 -31.18
N PHE A 12 32.39 -3.52 -31.55
CA PHE A 12 31.18 -2.70 -31.39
C PHE A 12 30.89 -2.43 -29.92
N GLY A 13 30.98 -3.47 -29.07
CA GLY A 13 30.68 -3.34 -27.65
C GLY A 13 31.59 -2.33 -26.94
N SER A 14 32.91 -2.41 -27.14
CA SER A 14 33.86 -1.51 -26.48
C SER A 14 33.73 -0.06 -26.98
N VAL A 15 33.39 0.13 -28.26
CA VAL A 15 33.29 1.45 -28.88
C VAL A 15 31.95 2.15 -28.62
N TRP A 16 30.82 1.44 -28.70
CA TRP A 16 29.48 2.04 -28.63
C TRP A 16 28.84 1.99 -27.25
N ILE A 17 29.03 0.88 -26.51
CA ILE A 17 28.42 0.69 -25.19
C ILE A 17 29.38 1.16 -24.09
N GLY A 18 30.67 0.87 -24.26
CA GLY A 18 31.72 1.21 -23.31
C GLY A 18 31.98 0.10 -22.28
N ARG A 19 33.22 0.03 -21.82
CA ARG A 19 33.73 -1.02 -20.91
C ARG A 19 32.90 -1.19 -19.62
N PRO A 20 32.50 -0.12 -18.90
CA PRO A 20 31.80 -0.25 -17.62
C PRO A 20 30.42 -0.88 -17.77
N LEU A 21 29.64 -0.46 -18.78
CA LEU A 21 28.30 -0.99 -19.02
C LEU A 21 28.34 -2.44 -19.51
N LEU A 22 29.34 -2.81 -20.33
CA LEU A 22 29.58 -4.20 -20.70
C LEU A 22 29.98 -5.07 -19.49
N PHE A 23 30.83 -4.54 -18.60
CA PHE A 23 31.23 -5.25 -17.40
C PHE A 23 30.04 -5.49 -16.47
N VAL A 24 29.19 -4.49 -16.25
CA VAL A 24 27.93 -4.62 -15.50
C VAL A 24 27.05 -5.68 -16.15
N ARG A 25 26.86 -5.63 -17.48
CA ARG A 25 26.07 -6.63 -18.21
C ARG A 25 26.58 -8.06 -18.01
N GLY A 26 27.90 -8.26 -18.07
CA GLY A 26 28.53 -9.56 -17.81
C GLY A 26 28.37 -10.03 -16.36
N ILE A 27 28.53 -9.14 -15.39
CA ILE A 27 28.30 -9.44 -13.97
C ILE A 27 26.83 -9.78 -13.72
N THR A 28 25.88 -9.05 -14.29
CA THR A 28 24.45 -9.35 -14.15
C THR A 28 24.14 -10.76 -14.61
N ALA A 29 24.70 -11.20 -15.74
CA ALA A 29 24.57 -12.59 -16.19
C ALA A 29 25.15 -13.59 -15.18
N ILE A 30 26.32 -13.30 -14.60
CA ILE A 30 26.94 -14.14 -13.55
C ILE A 30 26.08 -14.19 -12.28
N ILE A 31 25.46 -13.08 -11.87
CA ILE A 31 24.55 -13.03 -10.72
C ILE A 31 23.32 -13.90 -10.99
N ILE A 32 22.74 -13.82 -12.19
CA ILE A 32 21.59 -14.65 -12.59
C ILE A 32 21.99 -16.13 -12.63
N LEU A 33 23.19 -16.48 -13.11
CA LEU A 33 23.75 -17.85 -13.05
C LEU A 33 24.00 -18.32 -11.61
N SER A 34 24.23 -17.39 -10.69
CA SER A 34 24.42 -17.67 -9.26
C SER A 34 23.13 -17.66 -8.46
N THR A 35 21.97 -17.50 -9.12
CA THR A 35 20.64 -17.44 -8.52
C THR A 35 19.80 -18.64 -8.95
N ALA A 36 19.16 -19.30 -8.00
CA ALA A 36 18.36 -20.50 -8.24
C ALA A 36 17.01 -20.18 -8.89
N PRO A 37 16.61 -20.88 -9.97
CA PRO A 37 15.28 -20.76 -10.56
C PRO A 37 14.27 -21.65 -9.81
N ALA A 38 13.44 -21.07 -8.94
CA ALA A 38 12.39 -21.81 -8.22
C ALA A 38 11.00 -21.25 -8.54
N THR A 39 10.05 -22.14 -8.78
CA THR A 39 8.63 -21.80 -8.99
C THR A 39 7.75 -22.58 -8.04
N ILE A 40 6.60 -22.00 -7.66
CA ILE A 40 5.58 -22.71 -6.87
C ILE A 40 4.62 -23.38 -7.84
N SER A 41 4.43 -24.68 -7.69
CA SER A 41 3.45 -25.45 -8.47
C SER A 41 2.48 -26.15 -7.52
N THR A 42 1.20 -26.14 -7.87
CA THR A 42 0.15 -26.85 -7.12
C THR A 42 -0.06 -28.22 -7.76
N THR A 43 0.16 -29.28 -7.00
CA THR A 43 -0.14 -30.64 -7.44
C THR A 43 -1.66 -30.85 -7.59
N PRO A 44 -2.12 -31.86 -8.36
CA PRO A 44 -3.54 -32.18 -8.50
C PRO A 44 -4.28 -32.41 -7.16
N HIS A 45 -3.55 -32.76 -6.10
CA HIS A 45 -4.07 -32.94 -4.73
C HIS A 45 -4.07 -31.66 -3.89
N ARG A 46 -3.99 -30.46 -4.51
CA ARG A 46 -3.99 -29.15 -3.83
C ARG A 46 -2.81 -28.92 -2.87
N VAL A 47 -1.71 -29.65 -3.02
CA VAL A 47 -0.47 -29.38 -2.28
C VAL A 47 0.43 -28.48 -3.11
N THR A 48 0.77 -27.31 -2.57
CA THR A 48 1.71 -26.36 -3.15
C THR A 48 3.13 -26.67 -2.68
N SER A 49 4.06 -26.88 -3.61
CA SER A 49 5.49 -27.05 -3.29
C SER A 49 6.38 -26.26 -4.25
N PHE A 50 7.59 -25.92 -3.79
CA PHE A 50 8.63 -25.39 -4.67
C PHE A 50 9.14 -26.51 -5.58
N THR A 51 9.08 -26.28 -6.88
CA THR A 51 9.69 -27.16 -7.88
C THR A 51 10.89 -26.45 -8.52
N PRO A 52 11.98 -27.18 -8.79
CA PRO A 52 13.11 -26.65 -9.53
C PRO A 52 12.65 -26.31 -10.94
N TYR A 53 12.63 -25.01 -11.28
CA TYR A 53 12.29 -24.56 -12.62
C TYR A 53 13.54 -24.67 -13.48
N GLN A 54 13.57 -25.65 -14.39
CA GLN A 54 14.66 -25.69 -15.37
C GLN A 54 14.45 -24.56 -16.38
N ARG A 55 15.40 -23.62 -16.39
CA ARG A 55 15.47 -22.59 -17.43
C ARG A 55 15.56 -23.26 -18.79
N GLU A 56 14.88 -22.72 -19.78
CA GLU A 56 15.04 -23.18 -21.17
C GLU A 56 16.51 -23.14 -21.58
N TRP A 57 16.95 -24.16 -22.33
CA TRP A 57 18.35 -24.29 -22.75
C TRP A 57 18.83 -23.09 -23.56
N THR A 58 17.93 -22.43 -24.31
CA THR A 58 18.19 -21.20 -25.06
C THR A 58 18.53 -20.02 -24.13
N SER A 59 17.79 -19.89 -23.03
CA SER A 59 18.00 -18.86 -22.02
C SER A 59 19.29 -19.07 -21.23
N GLN A 60 19.64 -20.34 -20.95
CA GLN A 60 20.93 -20.69 -20.34
C GLN A 60 22.10 -20.37 -21.27
N LEU A 61 22.01 -20.76 -22.55
CA LEU A 61 23.03 -20.46 -23.55
C LEU A 61 23.26 -18.95 -23.68
N LEU A 62 22.17 -18.17 -23.67
CA LEU A 62 22.23 -16.72 -23.65
C LEU A 62 23.01 -16.22 -22.43
N LEU A 63 22.65 -16.65 -21.21
CA LEU A 63 23.34 -16.23 -19.98
C LEU A 63 24.84 -16.59 -19.98
N TYR A 64 25.21 -17.77 -20.46
CA TYR A 64 26.62 -18.15 -20.60
C TYR A 64 27.35 -17.20 -21.56
N SER A 65 26.73 -16.88 -22.70
CA SER A 65 27.30 -15.96 -23.68
C SER A 65 27.41 -14.52 -23.15
N GLU A 66 26.43 -14.08 -22.36
CA GLU A 66 26.43 -12.76 -21.71
C GLU A 66 27.51 -12.65 -20.64
N SER A 67 27.83 -13.75 -19.93
CA SER A 67 28.94 -13.75 -18.95
C SER A 67 30.31 -13.43 -19.58
N LEU A 68 30.49 -13.70 -20.89
CA LEU A 68 31.74 -13.45 -21.61
C LEU A 68 32.08 -11.97 -21.76
N TRP A 69 31.13 -11.05 -21.56
CA TRP A 69 31.42 -9.63 -21.55
C TRP A 69 32.50 -9.27 -20.52
N VAL A 70 32.61 -10.02 -19.41
CA VAL A 70 33.69 -9.85 -18.42
C VAL A 70 35.05 -10.08 -19.08
N VAL A 71 35.25 -11.21 -19.77
CA VAL A 71 36.51 -11.52 -20.46
C VAL A 71 36.75 -10.61 -21.66
N TYR A 72 35.71 -10.13 -22.35
CA TYR A 72 35.88 -9.13 -23.41
C TYR A 72 36.40 -7.80 -22.86
N VAL A 73 35.87 -7.33 -21.74
CA VAL A 73 36.35 -6.11 -21.08
C VAL A 73 37.80 -6.28 -20.59
N LEU A 74 38.13 -7.41 -19.98
CA LEU A 74 39.50 -7.68 -19.54
C LEU A 74 40.48 -7.74 -20.71
N ASN A 75 40.11 -8.38 -21.82
CA ASN A 75 40.90 -8.36 -23.05
C ASN A 75 41.08 -6.94 -23.58
N ASP A 76 40.03 -6.12 -23.59
CA ASP A 76 40.07 -4.73 -24.05
C ASP A 76 40.98 -3.83 -23.18
N ILE A 77 41.01 -4.07 -21.86
CA ILE A 77 41.93 -3.40 -20.92
C ILE A 77 43.40 -3.79 -21.21
N LEU A 78 43.65 -5.07 -21.54
CA LEU A 78 44.99 -5.58 -21.86
C LEU A 78 45.43 -5.33 -23.32
N LEU A 79 44.60 -4.68 -24.14
CA LEU A 79 44.93 -4.39 -25.54
C LEU A 79 46.27 -3.65 -25.75
N PRO A 80 46.63 -2.61 -24.98
CA PRO A 80 47.89 -1.91 -25.18
C PRO A 80 49.09 -2.86 -25.14
N PHE A 81 49.12 -3.75 -24.15
CA PHE A 81 50.21 -4.72 -23.98
C PHE A 81 50.15 -5.88 -25.00
N THR A 82 48.95 -6.38 -25.28
CA THR A 82 48.78 -7.52 -26.20
C THR A 82 48.96 -7.15 -27.67
N ILE A 83 48.72 -5.89 -28.04
CA ILE A 83 49.03 -5.34 -29.37
C ILE A 83 50.56 -5.20 -29.54
N GLU A 84 51.28 -4.70 -28.53
CA GLU A 84 52.75 -4.61 -28.56
C GLU A 84 53.39 -6.00 -28.72
N LEU A 85 52.87 -6.99 -28.01
CA LEU A 85 53.29 -8.39 -28.11
C LEU A 85 52.78 -9.11 -29.37
N GLN A 86 51.94 -8.45 -30.19
CA GLN A 86 51.33 -8.99 -31.41
C GLN A 86 50.45 -10.26 -31.24
N ILE A 87 50.00 -10.55 -30.02
CA ILE A 87 49.24 -11.77 -29.67
C ILE A 87 47.73 -11.52 -29.45
N ALA A 88 47.26 -10.27 -29.53
CA ALA A 88 45.88 -9.90 -29.21
C ALA A 88 44.82 -10.68 -30.01
N SER A 89 45.04 -10.92 -31.31
CA SER A 89 44.09 -11.66 -32.16
C SER A 89 43.95 -13.14 -31.79
N ASP A 90 44.93 -13.69 -31.10
CA ASP A 90 45.06 -15.13 -30.85
C ASP A 90 44.64 -15.45 -29.40
N VAL A 91 45.06 -14.63 -28.43
CA VAL A 91 44.68 -14.77 -27.01
C VAL A 91 43.17 -14.62 -26.82
N ALA A 92 42.58 -13.60 -27.46
CA ALA A 92 41.23 -13.18 -27.18
C ALA A 92 40.15 -14.24 -27.53
N PRO A 93 40.15 -14.92 -28.70
CA PRO A 93 39.22 -16.02 -28.97
C PRO A 93 39.47 -17.23 -28.07
N VAL A 94 40.73 -17.59 -27.80
CA VAL A 94 41.09 -18.72 -26.91
C VAL A 94 40.58 -18.48 -25.49
N SER A 95 40.81 -17.30 -24.93
CA SER A 95 40.36 -16.96 -23.58
C SER A 95 38.84 -17.01 -23.44
N SER A 96 38.12 -16.62 -24.50
CA SER A 96 36.65 -16.56 -24.48
C SER A 96 36.04 -17.94 -24.66
N PHE A 97 36.65 -18.80 -25.48
CA PHE A 97 36.27 -20.19 -25.58
C PHE A 97 36.52 -20.94 -24.26
N LEU A 98 37.70 -20.78 -23.66
CA LEU A 98 38.01 -21.36 -22.34
C LEU A 98 37.03 -20.87 -21.27
N ALA A 99 36.77 -19.58 -21.19
CA ALA A 99 35.84 -19.03 -20.22
C ALA A 99 34.40 -19.54 -20.43
N PHE A 100 33.93 -19.59 -21.68
CA PHE A 100 32.61 -20.12 -22.01
C PHE A 100 32.47 -21.58 -21.59
N THR A 101 33.44 -22.42 -21.97
CA THR A 101 33.44 -23.84 -21.61
C THR A 101 33.55 -24.07 -20.10
N ALA A 102 34.34 -23.26 -19.39
CA ALA A 102 34.48 -23.35 -17.94
C ALA A 102 33.19 -22.98 -17.20
N VAL A 103 32.51 -21.90 -17.61
CA VAL A 103 31.22 -21.50 -17.04
C VAL A 103 30.15 -22.54 -17.33
N VAL A 104 30.03 -23.00 -18.58
CA VAL A 104 29.08 -24.06 -18.96
C VAL A 104 29.32 -25.33 -18.15
N SER A 105 30.58 -25.75 -18.02
CA SER A 105 30.94 -26.97 -17.28
C SER A 105 30.57 -26.87 -15.81
N LEU A 106 30.86 -25.72 -15.17
CA LEU A 106 30.52 -25.51 -13.76
C LEU A 106 29.00 -25.44 -13.53
N ASP A 107 28.26 -24.82 -14.43
CA ASP A 107 26.81 -24.68 -14.30
C ASP A 107 26.06 -25.99 -14.56
N VAL A 108 26.51 -26.77 -15.55
CA VAL A 108 25.96 -28.11 -15.83
C VAL A 108 26.33 -29.11 -14.73
N ALA A 109 27.59 -29.10 -14.26
CA ALA A 109 28.04 -30.05 -13.23
C ALA A 109 27.47 -29.75 -11.84
N SER A 110 27.24 -28.48 -11.52
CA SER A 110 26.79 -28.05 -10.21
C SER A 110 25.89 -26.82 -10.32
N PRO A 111 24.62 -26.97 -10.75
CA PRO A 111 23.68 -25.85 -10.81
C PRO A 111 23.33 -25.36 -9.41
N TYR A 112 23.17 -24.05 -9.24
CA TYR A 112 22.83 -23.47 -7.94
C TYR A 112 21.36 -23.75 -7.56
N GLN A 113 21.12 -24.28 -6.36
CA GLN A 113 19.81 -24.67 -5.84
C GLN A 113 19.41 -23.81 -4.63
N VAL A 114 18.11 -23.65 -4.41
CA VAL A 114 17.56 -22.92 -3.25
C VAL A 114 17.93 -23.66 -1.97
N GLN A 115 18.46 -22.94 -1.00
CA GLN A 115 18.74 -23.45 0.34
C GLN A 115 17.85 -22.72 1.35
N ALA A 116 17.21 -23.44 2.26
CA ALA A 116 16.42 -22.86 3.33
C ALA A 116 16.90 -23.41 4.67
N ASN A 117 17.26 -22.50 5.59
CA ASN A 117 17.61 -22.83 6.95
C ASN A 117 16.50 -22.34 7.87
N VAL A 118 15.91 -23.23 8.65
CA VAL A 118 14.90 -22.86 9.66
C VAL A 118 15.62 -22.74 10.99
N ALA A 119 15.67 -21.51 11.52
CA ALA A 119 16.25 -21.21 12.82
C ALA A 119 15.33 -20.20 13.50
N GLN A 120 14.90 -20.50 14.72
CA GLN A 120 13.97 -19.66 15.45
C GLN A 120 14.73 -18.86 16.51
N ASP A 121 14.84 -17.56 16.29
CA ASP A 121 15.38 -16.61 17.27
C ASP A 121 14.28 -15.62 17.64
N CYS A 122 13.96 -15.54 18.92
CA CYS A 122 12.78 -14.86 19.45
C CYS A 122 13.18 -13.79 20.45
N THR A 123 12.81 -12.55 20.20
CA THR A 123 13.06 -11.40 21.08
C THR A 123 11.75 -10.85 21.63
N PHE A 124 11.70 -10.57 22.93
CA PHE A 124 10.54 -9.93 23.54
C PHE A 124 10.50 -8.45 23.14
N THR A 125 9.48 -8.02 22.40
CA THR A 125 9.34 -6.61 21.96
C THR A 125 8.58 -5.77 22.98
N SER A 126 7.52 -6.30 23.62
CA SER A 126 6.93 -5.72 24.83
C SER A 126 5.95 -6.68 25.51
N PHE A 127 5.67 -6.45 26.80
CA PHE A 127 4.67 -7.20 27.58
C PHE A 127 3.24 -7.13 27.00
N ARG A 128 2.93 -6.10 26.20
CA ARG A 128 1.59 -5.88 25.62
C ARG A 128 1.45 -6.36 24.16
N ARG A 129 2.57 -6.53 23.45
CA ARG A 129 2.61 -6.84 21.99
C ARG A 129 3.25 -8.18 21.64
N GLY A 130 3.77 -8.93 22.62
CA GLY A 130 4.26 -10.29 22.43
C GLY A 130 5.75 -10.37 22.04
N VAL A 131 6.11 -11.45 21.34
CA VAL A 131 7.50 -11.83 21.01
C VAL A 131 7.68 -11.75 19.50
N ALA A 132 8.73 -11.08 19.04
CA ALA A 132 9.12 -11.08 17.63
C ALA A 132 10.09 -12.24 17.38
N CYS A 133 9.69 -13.19 16.54
CA CYS A 133 10.53 -14.33 16.18
C CYS A 133 10.95 -14.25 14.70
N THR A 134 12.24 -14.39 14.43
CA THR A 134 12.75 -14.69 13.09
C THR A 134 12.86 -16.20 12.95
N GLY A 135 12.14 -16.80 11.99
CA GLY A 135 11.95 -18.25 11.88
C GLY A 135 12.84 -18.98 10.85
N GLY A 136 13.67 -18.27 10.08
CA GLY A 136 14.58 -18.89 9.11
C GLY A 136 15.03 -17.96 7.99
N GLU A 137 15.99 -18.43 7.20
CA GLU A 137 16.58 -17.74 6.06
C GLU A 137 16.44 -18.60 4.79
N VAL A 138 15.90 -18.03 3.71
CA VAL A 138 15.86 -18.68 2.38
C VAL A 138 16.89 -18.00 1.48
N ARG A 139 17.94 -18.75 1.10
CA ARG A 139 19.00 -18.30 0.21
C ARG A 139 18.69 -18.69 -1.22
N LEU A 140 18.38 -17.67 -2.03
CA LEU A 140 18.10 -17.80 -3.46
C LEU A 140 19.36 -17.61 -4.33
N GLY A 141 20.43 -17.02 -3.80
CA GLY A 141 21.68 -16.80 -4.52
C GLY A 141 22.91 -16.86 -3.62
N SER A 142 24.09 -17.03 -4.22
CA SER A 142 25.37 -17.12 -3.50
C SER A 142 26.43 -16.16 -4.05
N GLY A 143 26.99 -15.33 -3.16
CA GLY A 143 28.14 -14.48 -3.47
C GLY A 143 29.42 -15.28 -3.74
N GLU A 144 29.59 -16.45 -3.11
CA GLU A 144 30.73 -17.34 -3.36
C GLU A 144 30.69 -17.88 -4.79
N ARG A 145 29.49 -18.25 -5.27
CA ARG A 145 29.29 -18.70 -6.66
C ARG A 145 29.63 -17.59 -7.67
N VAL A 146 29.25 -16.34 -7.38
CA VAL A 146 29.64 -15.17 -8.19
C VAL A 146 31.16 -15.03 -8.22
N ALA A 147 31.82 -15.13 -7.07
CA ALA A 147 33.28 -15.04 -6.98
C ALA A 147 33.98 -16.17 -7.76
N HIS A 148 33.49 -17.40 -7.68
CA HIS A 148 34.01 -18.53 -8.47
C HIS A 148 33.87 -18.32 -9.97
N LEU A 149 32.70 -17.86 -10.44
CA LEU A 149 32.46 -17.60 -11.86
C LEU A 149 33.33 -16.44 -12.38
N LEU A 150 33.49 -15.37 -11.61
CA LEU A 150 34.43 -14.29 -11.93
C LEU A 150 35.89 -14.77 -11.95
N GLY A 151 36.26 -15.61 -10.98
CA GLY A 151 37.56 -16.27 -10.91
C GLY A 151 37.84 -17.13 -12.14
N LEU A 152 36.86 -17.91 -12.62
CA LEU A 152 36.98 -18.71 -13.84
C LEU A 152 37.20 -17.84 -15.08
N GLN A 153 36.48 -16.72 -15.19
CA GLN A 153 36.65 -15.77 -16.29
C GLN A 153 38.08 -15.20 -16.31
N PHE A 154 38.59 -14.79 -15.14
CA PHE A 154 39.96 -14.28 -15.00
C PHE A 154 41.03 -15.36 -15.24
N ALA A 155 40.87 -16.55 -14.66
CA ALA A 155 41.78 -17.67 -14.84
C ALA A 155 41.86 -18.09 -16.31
N SER A 156 40.73 -18.13 -17.02
CA SER A 156 40.69 -18.45 -18.46
C SER A 156 41.50 -17.46 -19.29
N LEU A 157 41.48 -16.18 -18.92
CA LEU A 157 42.31 -15.15 -19.56
C LEU A 157 43.80 -15.36 -19.28
N VAL A 158 44.18 -15.61 -18.03
CA VAL A 158 45.58 -15.82 -17.64
C VAL A 158 46.14 -17.06 -18.33
N VAL A 159 45.40 -18.18 -18.34
CA VAL A 159 45.81 -19.41 -19.02
C VAL A 159 45.98 -19.19 -20.52
N ALA A 160 45.03 -18.53 -21.18
CA ALA A 160 45.14 -18.21 -22.60
C ALA A 160 46.34 -17.30 -22.92
N LEU A 161 46.59 -16.30 -22.06
CA LEU A 161 47.71 -15.38 -22.21
C LEU A 161 49.05 -16.11 -22.05
N VAL A 162 49.21 -16.93 -21.01
CA VAL A 162 50.42 -17.73 -20.78
C VAL A 162 50.63 -18.72 -21.93
N ALA A 163 49.60 -19.47 -22.33
CA ALA A 163 49.69 -20.45 -23.40
C ALA A 163 50.06 -19.82 -24.76
N THR A 164 49.51 -18.64 -25.08
CA THR A 164 49.82 -17.96 -26.34
C THR A 164 51.21 -17.36 -26.32
N VAL A 165 51.65 -16.79 -25.19
CA VAL A 165 53.01 -16.26 -25.03
C VAL A 165 54.05 -17.38 -25.11
N THR A 166 53.80 -18.52 -24.45
CA THR A 166 54.72 -19.67 -24.51
C THR A 166 54.72 -20.27 -25.91
N TYR A 167 53.57 -20.40 -26.58
CA TYR A 167 53.48 -20.87 -27.96
C TYR A 167 54.25 -19.96 -28.93
N ALA A 168 54.04 -18.64 -28.83
CA ALA A 168 54.74 -17.67 -29.67
C ALA A 168 56.26 -17.67 -29.44
N ARG A 169 56.72 -17.92 -28.21
CA ARG A 169 58.15 -18.06 -27.88
C ARG A 169 58.75 -19.39 -28.36
N CYS A 170 58.00 -20.48 -28.32
CA CYS A 170 58.47 -21.81 -28.73
C CYS A 170 58.44 -22.02 -30.26
N TYR A 171 57.57 -21.30 -30.99
CA TYR A 171 57.43 -21.43 -32.44
C TYR A 171 57.55 -20.08 -33.19
N PRO A 172 58.70 -19.40 -33.09
CA PRO A 172 58.90 -18.06 -33.69
C PRO A 172 58.73 -18.06 -35.23
N SER A 173 59.02 -19.17 -35.90
CA SER A 173 58.88 -19.29 -37.36
C SER A 173 57.43 -19.22 -37.87
N ARG A 174 56.43 -19.45 -36.99
CA ARG A 174 54.99 -19.35 -37.33
C ARG A 174 54.38 -17.99 -36.95
N HIS A 175 55.10 -17.17 -36.20
CA HIS A 175 54.74 -15.79 -35.87
C HIS A 175 55.80 -14.83 -36.41
N PRO A 176 55.87 -14.62 -37.74
CA PRO A 176 56.77 -13.63 -38.29
C PRO A 176 56.40 -12.25 -37.70
N PRO A 177 57.39 -11.42 -37.32
CA PRO A 177 57.12 -10.09 -36.79
C PRO A 177 56.29 -9.32 -37.81
N ARG A 178 55.05 -8.95 -37.45
CA ARG A 178 54.20 -8.12 -38.30
C ARG A 178 54.94 -6.81 -38.55
N THR A 179 55.07 -6.43 -39.82
CA THR A 179 55.64 -5.15 -40.22
C THR A 179 54.94 -4.01 -39.46
N THR A 180 55.75 -3.18 -38.83
CA THR A 180 55.36 -2.04 -37.97
C THR A 180 54.79 -0.90 -38.82
N ALA A 181 53.60 -1.10 -39.39
CA ALA A 181 52.83 0.02 -39.92
C ALA A 181 52.41 0.91 -38.73
N PRO A 182 52.61 2.25 -38.78
CA PRO A 182 52.27 3.16 -37.68
C PRO A 182 50.77 3.09 -37.36
N ASN A 183 50.41 2.93 -36.09
CA ASN A 183 49.01 2.94 -35.66
C ASN A 183 48.34 4.28 -36.01
N ASN A 184 47.13 4.23 -36.55
CA ASN A 184 46.36 5.46 -36.85
C ASN A 184 45.59 5.91 -35.59
N VAL A 185 45.71 7.19 -35.24
CA VAL A 185 45.07 7.81 -34.06
C VAL A 185 43.53 7.80 -34.12
N LEU A 186 42.95 7.78 -35.32
CA LEU A 186 41.50 7.79 -35.52
C LEU A 186 40.87 6.40 -35.37
N ILE A 187 41.67 5.33 -35.47
CA ILE A 187 41.16 3.96 -35.44
C ILE A 187 41.22 3.42 -33.99
N PRO A 188 40.13 2.85 -33.43
CA PRO A 188 40.16 2.25 -32.10
C PRO A 188 41.15 1.11 -31.99
N ALA A 189 41.81 0.96 -30.84
CA ALA A 189 42.73 -0.15 -30.57
C ALA A 189 42.09 -1.54 -30.78
N ALA A 190 40.81 -1.72 -30.42
CA ALA A 190 40.09 -2.97 -30.66
C ALA A 190 39.91 -3.27 -32.16
N THR A 191 39.69 -2.24 -32.98
CA THR A 191 39.60 -2.37 -34.45
C THR A 191 40.95 -2.79 -35.02
N GLU A 192 42.03 -2.19 -34.53
CA GLU A 192 43.41 -2.51 -34.93
C GLU A 192 43.85 -3.93 -34.55
N ALA A 193 43.39 -4.41 -33.39
CA ALA A 193 43.73 -5.73 -32.88
C ALA A 193 42.98 -6.87 -33.58
N PHE A 194 41.70 -6.68 -33.90
CA PHE A 194 40.80 -7.77 -34.28
C PHE A 194 40.36 -7.80 -35.75
N PHE A 195 40.36 -6.68 -36.48
CA PHE A 195 39.92 -6.69 -37.88
C PHE A 195 41.04 -7.01 -38.86
N VAL A 196 40.66 -7.66 -39.96
CA VAL A 196 41.58 -8.05 -41.04
C VAL A 196 42.15 -6.81 -41.71
N ARG A 197 43.48 -6.77 -41.85
CA ARG A 197 44.20 -5.71 -42.58
C ARG A 197 44.09 -5.99 -44.08
N SER A 198 43.25 -5.24 -44.78
CA SER A 198 43.19 -5.27 -46.25
C SER A 198 44.37 -4.47 -46.83
N SER A 199 45.49 -5.12 -47.14
CA SER A 199 46.61 -4.48 -47.82
C SER A 199 46.28 -4.27 -49.30
N GLY A 200 46.09 -3.01 -49.70
CA GLY A 200 46.18 -2.64 -51.12
C GLY A 200 47.63 -2.75 -51.61
N ARG A 201 47.84 -2.75 -52.94
CA ARG A 201 49.17 -2.81 -53.59
C ARG A 201 50.17 -1.70 -53.18
N PHE A 202 49.77 -0.76 -52.32
CA PHE A 202 50.62 0.27 -51.73
C PHE A 202 50.56 0.18 -50.20
N ALA A 203 51.70 -0.06 -49.57
CA ALA A 203 51.86 -0.36 -48.14
C ALA A 203 51.58 0.80 -47.15
N SER A 204 50.95 1.91 -47.60
CA SER A 204 50.82 3.17 -46.84
C SER A 204 49.38 3.63 -46.56
N SER A 205 48.37 2.78 -46.79
CA SER A 205 46.97 3.12 -46.50
C SER A 205 46.11 1.92 -46.09
N ARG A 206 45.36 2.08 -45.00
CA ARG A 206 44.43 1.09 -44.43
C ARG A 206 43.06 1.27 -45.06
N HIS A 207 42.43 0.19 -45.52
CA HIS A 207 41.13 0.25 -46.19
C HIS A 207 40.04 -0.44 -45.37
N PHE A 208 38.98 0.27 -45.00
CA PHE A 208 37.80 -0.29 -44.34
C PHE A 208 36.54 -0.14 -45.18
N ASP A 209 35.63 -1.11 -45.11
CA ASP A 209 34.29 -0.98 -45.69
C ASP A 209 33.36 -0.16 -44.77
N ALA A 210 32.20 0.23 -45.28
CA ALA A 210 31.22 1.03 -44.53
C ALA A 210 30.81 0.38 -43.20
N VAL A 211 30.60 -0.94 -43.20
CA VAL A 211 30.19 -1.71 -42.02
C VAL A 211 31.30 -1.72 -40.96
N THR A 212 32.54 -1.93 -41.38
CA THR A 212 33.72 -1.90 -40.51
C THR A 212 33.87 -0.53 -39.84
N CYS A 213 33.70 0.57 -40.58
CA CYS A 213 33.72 1.91 -39.99
C CYS A 213 32.59 2.13 -38.97
N VAL A 214 31.37 1.71 -39.28
CA VAL A 214 30.24 1.82 -38.33
C VAL A 214 30.54 1.03 -37.04
N MET A 215 31.06 -0.19 -37.16
CA MET A 215 31.48 -1.00 -36.01
C MET A 215 32.59 -0.31 -35.19
N SER A 216 33.49 0.42 -35.84
CA SER A 216 34.56 1.20 -35.23
C SER A 216 34.13 2.60 -34.72
N GLY A 217 32.83 2.90 -34.69
CA GLY A 217 32.28 4.16 -34.16
C GLY A 217 32.41 5.34 -35.13
N MET A 218 32.54 5.07 -36.42
CA MET A 218 32.70 6.07 -37.47
C MET A 218 31.54 5.95 -38.47
N LEU A 219 30.70 6.98 -38.55
CA LEU A 219 29.60 7.02 -39.53
C LEU A 219 30.05 7.72 -40.82
N PRO A 220 30.14 7.00 -41.95
CA PRO A 220 30.38 7.64 -43.24
C PRO A 220 29.14 8.42 -43.68
N TRP A 221 29.29 9.72 -43.96
CA TRP A 221 28.24 10.59 -44.48
C TRP A 221 28.76 11.41 -45.67
N LYS A 222 28.32 11.07 -46.89
CA LYS A 222 28.77 11.72 -48.14
C LYS A 222 30.31 11.77 -48.25
N GLN A 223 30.92 12.96 -48.15
CA GLN A 223 32.37 13.19 -48.23
C GLN A 223 33.04 13.34 -46.86
N THR A 224 32.25 13.25 -45.78
CA THR A 224 32.72 13.38 -44.39
C THR A 224 32.55 12.05 -43.67
N LEU A 225 33.39 11.82 -42.69
CA LEU A 225 33.28 10.71 -41.76
C LEU A 225 33.09 11.32 -40.37
N PHE A 226 31.96 11.06 -39.74
CA PHE A 226 31.68 11.52 -38.39
C PHE A 226 32.13 10.46 -37.39
N ASP A 227 33.14 10.79 -36.59
CA ASP A 227 33.64 9.90 -35.55
C ASP A 227 32.91 10.19 -34.23
N PHE A 228 32.11 9.23 -33.77
CA PHE A 228 31.34 9.34 -32.52
C PHE A 228 32.23 9.39 -31.27
N LYS A 229 33.43 8.82 -31.34
CA LYS A 229 34.34 8.70 -30.18
C LYS A 229 34.93 10.05 -29.82
N ILE A 230 35.40 10.79 -30.83
CA ILE A 230 35.99 12.12 -30.67
C ILE A 230 34.99 13.24 -30.93
N TRP A 231 33.77 12.91 -31.38
CA TRP A 231 32.70 13.84 -31.72
C TRP A 231 33.13 14.90 -32.76
N ALA A 232 33.78 14.44 -33.83
CA ALA A 232 34.34 15.30 -34.86
C ALA A 232 34.10 14.75 -36.27
N THR A 233 33.99 15.64 -37.25
CA THR A 233 33.93 15.31 -38.67
C THR A 233 35.32 15.33 -39.29
N VAL A 234 35.75 14.21 -39.87
CA VAL A 234 36.99 14.07 -40.64
C VAL A 234 36.66 14.01 -42.13
N MET A 235 37.41 14.71 -42.99
CA MET A 235 37.19 14.65 -44.44
C MET A 235 37.70 13.33 -45.04
N ARG A 236 36.96 12.75 -45.99
CA ARG A 236 37.35 11.51 -46.69
C ARG A 236 38.51 11.80 -47.63
N HIS A 237 39.63 11.09 -47.46
CA HIS A 237 40.74 11.11 -48.42
C HIS A 237 40.41 10.21 -49.62
N ASN A 238 40.49 10.75 -50.84
CA ASN A 238 40.16 10.19 -52.17
C ASN A 238 38.67 10.11 -52.60
N LYS A 239 38.39 10.71 -53.78
CA LYS A 239 37.11 10.71 -54.53
C LYS A 239 36.87 9.44 -55.38
N SER A 240 37.71 8.41 -55.31
CA SER A 240 37.57 7.25 -56.20
C SER A 240 36.36 6.38 -55.82
N ASN A 241 35.69 5.82 -56.82
CA ASN A 241 34.42 5.06 -56.78
C ASN A 241 34.48 3.73 -55.99
N THR A 242 35.41 3.59 -55.04
CA THR A 242 35.52 2.42 -54.19
C THR A 242 34.56 2.55 -53.01
N ARG A 243 33.77 1.51 -52.73
CA ARG A 243 32.96 1.36 -51.50
C ARG A 243 33.82 1.22 -50.22
N ARG A 244 35.13 1.49 -50.31
CA ARG A 244 36.13 1.36 -49.25
C ARG A 244 36.67 2.74 -48.87
N MET A 245 36.88 2.97 -47.58
CA MET A 245 37.45 4.17 -47.00
C MET A 245 38.92 3.94 -46.70
N SER A 246 39.79 4.82 -47.21
CA SER A 246 41.23 4.73 -46.99
C SER A 246 41.67 5.68 -45.88
N PHE A 247 42.36 5.14 -44.87
CA PHE A 247 43.01 5.86 -43.80
C PHE A 247 44.53 5.82 -44.03
N ARG A 248 45.19 6.98 -44.12
CA ARG A 248 46.66 7.04 -44.17
C ARG A 248 47.25 6.72 -42.80
N ASP A 249 48.44 6.12 -42.77
CA ASP A 249 49.16 5.95 -41.51
C ASP A 249 49.56 7.32 -40.95
N ALA A 250 49.51 7.45 -39.61
CA ALA A 250 49.89 8.69 -38.94
C ALA A 250 51.42 8.83 -38.97
N THR A 251 51.94 9.80 -39.72
CA THR A 251 53.34 10.22 -39.63
C THR A 251 53.46 11.30 -38.56
N PHE A 252 53.80 10.91 -37.33
CA PHE A 252 54.24 11.89 -36.34
C PHE A 252 55.63 12.37 -36.74
N GLN A 253 55.71 13.55 -37.36
CA GLN A 253 56.99 14.23 -37.51
C GLN A 253 57.37 14.75 -36.13
N HIS A 254 58.32 14.09 -35.47
CA HIS A 254 59.03 14.70 -34.36
C HIS A 254 59.83 15.86 -34.96
N GLU A 255 59.30 17.09 -34.87
CA GLU A 255 60.18 18.25 -34.95
C GLU A 255 61.15 18.12 -33.77
N VAL A 256 62.38 17.67 -34.05
CA VAL A 256 63.52 17.90 -33.16
C VAL A 256 63.75 19.40 -33.19
N SER A 257 62.93 20.11 -32.43
CA SER A 257 63.16 21.52 -32.14
C SER A 257 64.53 21.58 -31.46
N GLY A 258 65.42 22.44 -31.96
CA GLY A 258 66.64 22.82 -31.23
C GLY A 258 66.28 23.31 -29.81
N PRO A 259 67.26 23.57 -28.93
CA PRO A 259 67.02 23.84 -27.51
C PRO A 259 65.94 24.92 -27.35
N THR A 260 64.73 24.48 -27.02
CA THR A 260 63.64 25.39 -26.70
C THR A 260 64.02 26.08 -25.40
N PRO A 261 63.89 27.40 -25.30
CA PRO A 261 64.15 28.09 -24.06
C PRO A 261 63.30 27.45 -22.96
N PRO A 262 63.83 27.25 -21.74
CA PRO A 262 63.05 26.68 -20.65
C PRO A 262 61.77 27.52 -20.51
N PRO A 263 60.59 26.88 -20.35
CA PRO A 263 59.34 27.61 -20.20
C PRO A 263 59.51 28.60 -19.06
N MET A 264 59.44 29.91 -19.36
CA MET A 264 59.56 30.94 -18.34
C MET A 264 58.33 30.86 -17.44
N PHE A 265 58.51 30.23 -16.28
CA PHE A 265 57.51 30.10 -15.23
C PHE A 265 57.24 31.49 -14.62
N GLY A 266 56.41 32.29 -15.28
CA GLY A 266 55.97 33.58 -14.77
C GLY A 266 54.92 33.42 -13.66
N ARG A 267 54.81 34.42 -12.77
CA ARG A 267 53.76 34.49 -11.72
C ARG A 267 52.35 34.21 -12.26
N LYS A 268 52.05 34.60 -13.50
CA LYS A 268 50.77 34.36 -14.18
C LYS A 268 50.48 32.87 -14.42
N HIS A 269 51.48 32.06 -14.77
CA HIS A 269 51.32 30.63 -15.02
C HIS A 269 51.13 29.86 -13.71
N ALA A 270 51.88 30.22 -12.67
CA ALA A 270 51.70 29.67 -11.33
C ALA A 270 50.32 30.01 -10.74
N TRP A 271 49.85 31.26 -10.91
CA TRP A 271 48.51 31.68 -10.51
C TRP A 271 47.42 30.92 -11.27
N LEU A 272 47.55 30.77 -12.59
CA LEU A 272 46.60 30.01 -13.41
C LEU A 272 46.57 28.52 -13.02
N GLY A 273 47.72 27.93 -12.69
CA GLY A 273 47.84 26.57 -12.18
C GLY A 273 47.14 26.39 -10.83
N PHE A 274 47.30 27.35 -9.92
CA PHE A 274 46.58 27.36 -8.65
C PHE A 274 45.06 27.46 -8.85
N VAL A 275 44.59 28.38 -9.71
CA VAL A 275 43.16 28.52 -10.04
C VAL A 275 42.60 27.25 -10.69
N GLY A 276 43.35 26.63 -11.60
CA GLY A 276 42.98 25.38 -12.24
C GLY A 276 42.89 24.20 -11.26
N LEU A 277 43.84 24.09 -10.34
CA LEU A 277 43.81 23.08 -9.27
C LEU A 277 42.66 23.31 -8.31
N LEU A 278 42.43 24.56 -7.89
CA LEU A 278 41.30 24.93 -7.05
C LEU A 278 39.98 24.57 -7.72
N TYR A 279 39.80 24.91 -9.00
CA TYR A 279 38.61 24.52 -9.78
C TYR A 279 38.39 23.01 -9.78
N MET A 280 39.44 22.23 -10.05
CA MET A 280 39.36 20.77 -10.07
C MET A 280 38.96 20.21 -8.70
N VAL A 281 39.60 20.68 -7.61
CA VAL A 281 39.26 20.28 -6.24
C VAL A 281 37.82 20.63 -5.92
N THR A 282 37.39 21.88 -6.15
CA THR A 282 36.01 22.32 -5.91
C THR A 282 35.00 21.52 -6.74
N SER A 283 35.32 21.18 -7.99
CA SER A 283 34.43 20.37 -8.84
C SER A 283 34.27 18.94 -8.31
N ILE A 284 35.33 18.32 -7.78
CA ILE A 284 35.28 16.97 -7.22
C ILE A 284 34.57 16.99 -5.87
N SER A 285 34.89 17.96 -5.01
CA SER A 285 34.21 18.19 -3.74
C SER A 285 32.71 18.43 -3.94
N GLY A 286 32.33 19.22 -4.95
CA GLY A 286 30.93 19.42 -5.33
C GLY A 286 30.26 18.14 -5.83
N SER A 287 30.98 17.31 -6.61
CA SER A 287 30.48 16.00 -7.04
C SER A 287 30.23 15.06 -5.85
N TYR A 288 31.15 15.04 -4.89
CA TYR A 288 31.03 14.25 -3.67
C TYR A 288 29.91 14.77 -2.76
N ALA A 289 29.80 16.09 -2.59
CA ALA A 289 28.71 16.72 -1.83
C ALA A 289 27.33 16.39 -2.44
N PHE A 290 27.21 16.41 -3.77
CA PHE A 290 25.98 15.98 -4.45
C PHE A 290 25.65 14.51 -4.19
N PHE A 291 26.65 13.62 -4.25
CA PHE A 291 26.46 12.21 -3.91
C PHE A 291 25.99 12.04 -2.45
N GLN A 292 26.56 12.79 -1.50
CA GLN A 292 26.13 12.77 -0.11
C GLN A 292 24.69 13.29 0.05
N LEU A 293 24.31 14.36 -0.64
CA LEU A 293 22.94 14.87 -0.63
C LEU A 293 21.92 13.83 -1.13
N THR A 294 22.29 13.06 -2.16
CA THR A 294 21.41 12.02 -2.71
C THR A 294 21.17 10.85 -1.74
N GLN A 295 21.95 10.72 -0.66
CA GLN A 295 21.82 9.60 0.27
C GLN A 295 20.47 9.57 1.01
N SER A 296 19.98 10.73 1.45
CA SER A 296 18.70 10.82 2.16
C SER A 296 17.53 10.85 1.19
N ALA A 297 17.59 11.72 0.18
CA ALA A 297 16.49 11.95 -0.77
C ALA A 297 16.25 10.75 -1.71
N MET A 298 17.31 10.11 -2.24
CA MET A 298 17.18 8.96 -3.15
C MET A 298 17.27 7.62 -2.40
N SER A 299 16.67 7.55 -1.22
CA SER A 299 16.54 6.30 -0.45
C SER A 299 15.38 5.43 -0.94
N ASN A 300 14.41 6.04 -1.63
CA ASN A 300 13.20 5.41 -2.18
C ASN A 300 12.79 6.11 -3.49
N ASP A 301 11.89 5.49 -4.24
CA ASP A 301 11.41 5.97 -5.55
C ASP A 301 10.40 7.14 -5.43
N PHE A 302 9.94 7.47 -4.22
CA PHE A 302 9.17 8.70 -3.96
C PHE A 302 10.07 9.93 -3.97
N TRP A 303 11.38 9.73 -3.75
CA TRP A 303 12.38 10.77 -3.55
C TRP A 303 12.12 11.60 -2.29
N TRP A 304 11.43 10.99 -1.33
CA TRP A 304 11.13 11.57 -0.04
C TRP A 304 12.26 11.22 0.94
N ALA A 305 12.97 12.25 1.38
CA ALA A 305 14.07 12.11 2.33
C ALA A 305 13.61 11.39 3.62
N SER A 306 14.35 10.34 3.98
CA SER A 306 14.14 9.57 5.22
C SER A 306 12.76 8.91 5.35
N PHE A 307 12.04 8.67 4.24
CA PHE A 307 10.81 7.90 4.29
C PHE A 307 11.12 6.45 4.65
N ASP A 308 10.74 6.07 5.86
CA ASP A 308 10.93 4.75 6.44
C ASP A 308 9.59 4.13 6.85
N THR A 309 9.65 2.93 7.42
CA THR A 309 8.47 2.23 7.95
C THR A 309 7.71 3.08 8.97
N ASN A 310 8.41 3.87 9.81
CA ASN A 310 7.74 4.74 10.80
C ASN A 310 6.97 5.87 10.13
N THR A 311 7.55 6.48 9.09
CA THR A 311 6.90 7.52 8.28
C THR A 311 5.66 6.95 7.57
N GLN A 312 5.76 5.75 7.01
CA GLN A 312 4.62 5.04 6.42
C GLN A 312 3.52 4.80 7.46
N VAL A 313 3.85 4.26 8.65
CA VAL A 313 2.87 4.02 9.72
C VAL A 313 2.23 5.33 10.18
N HIS A 314 3.02 6.39 10.37
CA HIS A 314 2.51 7.69 10.80
C HIS A 314 1.52 8.26 9.78
N LEU A 315 1.91 8.30 8.50
CA LEU A 315 1.08 8.81 7.43
C LEU A 315 -0.20 7.99 7.25
N SER A 316 -0.11 6.65 7.32
CA SER A 316 -1.29 5.80 7.23
C SER A 316 -2.23 5.98 8.43
N ASN A 317 -1.71 6.13 9.65
CA ASN A 317 -2.55 6.42 10.83
C ASN A 317 -3.19 7.80 10.74
N TRP A 318 -2.47 8.79 10.20
CA TRP A 318 -3.02 10.12 9.92
C TRP A 318 -4.20 10.03 8.94
N PHE A 319 -4.05 9.30 7.82
CA PHE A 319 -5.16 9.06 6.89
C PHE A 319 -6.32 8.32 7.54
N ASN A 320 -6.06 7.27 8.33
CA ASN A 320 -7.12 6.50 9.02
C ASN A 320 -7.92 7.35 10.00
N GLN A 321 -7.26 8.24 10.74
CA GLN A 321 -7.94 9.18 11.64
C GLN A 321 -8.75 10.22 10.87
N ASN A 322 -8.16 10.84 9.84
CA ASN A 322 -8.84 11.88 9.08
C ASN A 322 -10.01 11.36 8.23
N LEU A 323 -9.88 10.17 7.61
CA LEU A 323 -10.98 9.55 6.86
C LEU A 323 -12.16 9.12 7.75
N GLN A 324 -11.94 8.99 9.06
CA GLN A 324 -13.02 8.75 10.03
C GLN A 324 -13.79 10.05 10.36
N LEU A 325 -13.13 11.20 10.25
CA LEU A 325 -13.68 12.52 10.62
C LEU A 325 -14.26 13.27 9.40
N HIS A 326 -13.54 13.22 8.28
CA HIS A 326 -13.81 13.99 7.07
C HIS A 326 -14.25 13.13 5.91
N GLN A 327 -15.24 13.61 5.17
CA GLN A 327 -15.57 13.07 3.84
C GLN A 327 -14.68 13.67 2.74
N PHE A 328 -14.11 14.87 2.97
CA PHE A 328 -13.25 15.56 2.02
C PHE A 328 -12.34 16.57 2.73
N ALA A 329 -11.04 16.56 2.40
CA ALA A 329 -10.08 17.58 2.78
C ALA A 329 -9.15 17.86 1.58
N SER A 330 -8.82 19.14 1.34
CA SER A 330 -7.97 19.56 0.23
C SER A 330 -6.84 20.45 0.72
N ASN A 331 -5.63 20.24 0.21
CA ASN A 331 -4.43 21.05 0.51
C ASN A 331 -4.08 21.12 2.00
N VAL A 332 -4.17 20.00 2.70
CA VAL A 332 -3.74 19.92 4.10
C VAL A 332 -2.21 19.96 4.17
N ASP A 333 -1.66 20.88 4.97
CA ASP A 333 -0.24 20.95 5.26
C ASP A 333 0.10 19.92 6.35
N LEU A 334 0.75 18.82 5.96
CA LEU A 334 1.21 17.78 6.88
C LEU A 334 2.27 18.27 7.89
N THR A 335 2.84 19.45 7.67
CA THR A 335 3.85 20.05 8.58
C THR A 335 3.23 20.97 9.64
N ALA A 336 1.92 21.24 9.55
CA ALA A 336 1.22 22.03 10.55
C ALA A 336 1.24 21.35 11.93
N LEU A 337 1.49 22.13 12.98
CA LEU A 337 1.68 21.62 14.36
C LEU A 337 0.47 20.83 14.88
N GLU A 338 -0.73 21.25 14.50
CA GLU A 338 -2.00 20.60 14.85
C GLU A 338 -2.17 19.19 14.26
N GLN A 339 -1.43 18.86 13.18
CA GLN A 339 -1.46 17.55 12.53
C GLN A 339 -0.51 16.54 13.18
N GLY A 340 0.20 16.96 14.23
CA GLY A 340 1.13 16.11 14.98
C GLY A 340 0.45 14.97 15.75
N THR A 341 1.25 13.96 16.11
CA THR A 341 0.85 12.90 17.03
C THR A 341 1.80 12.83 18.21
N LEU A 342 1.31 12.39 19.37
CA LEU A 342 2.16 12.08 20.51
C LEU A 342 3.12 10.94 20.16
N ALA A 343 4.42 11.14 20.43
CA ALA A 343 5.44 10.12 20.23
C ALA A 343 5.40 9.06 21.34
N LEU A 344 5.76 7.81 21.00
CA LEU A 344 6.03 6.76 21.99
C LEU A 344 7.35 7.06 22.71
N THR A 345 7.55 6.41 23.87
CA THR A 345 8.77 6.46 24.69
C THR A 345 10.06 6.10 23.94
N THR A 346 9.96 5.52 22.75
CA THR A 346 11.09 5.16 21.86
C THR A 346 11.38 6.20 20.77
N ASN A 347 10.85 7.43 20.87
CA ASN A 347 10.90 8.44 19.79
C ASN A 347 10.33 7.95 18.44
N ALA A 348 9.42 6.97 18.47
CA ALA A 348 8.69 6.48 17.31
C ALA A 348 7.19 6.78 17.51
N SER A 349 6.44 7.10 16.45
CA SER A 349 5.03 7.50 16.56
C SER A 349 4.10 6.30 16.78
N ALA A 350 4.28 5.21 16.02
CA ALA A 350 3.57 3.95 16.19
C ALA A 350 4.30 2.83 15.44
N THR A 351 4.16 1.57 15.89
CA THR A 351 4.76 0.40 15.21
C THR A 351 3.76 -0.35 14.33
N ALA A 352 2.48 0.04 14.35
CA ALA A 352 1.39 -0.63 13.64
C ALA A 352 0.33 0.39 13.19
N LEU A 353 -0.35 0.06 12.11
CA LEU A 353 -1.59 0.70 11.68
C LEU A 353 -2.70 0.44 12.70
N GLN A 354 -3.46 1.47 13.04
CA GLN A 354 -4.71 1.38 13.78
C GLN A 354 -5.86 1.59 12.81
N ILE A 355 -6.70 0.58 12.63
CA ILE A 355 -7.88 0.66 11.75
C ILE A 355 -9.13 0.59 12.61
N ALA A 356 -10.02 1.57 12.47
CA ALA A 356 -11.30 1.58 13.15
C ALA A 356 -12.12 0.35 12.72
N PRO A 357 -12.62 -0.48 13.66
CA PRO A 357 -13.22 -1.77 13.35
C PRO A 357 -14.54 -1.63 12.59
N LEU A 358 -15.21 -0.48 12.73
CA LEU A 358 -16.48 -0.18 12.07
C LEU A 358 -16.30 0.67 10.80
N TYR A 359 -15.06 0.89 10.34
CA TYR A 359 -14.78 1.75 9.18
C TYR A 359 -15.39 1.20 7.87
N ALA A 360 -15.23 -0.10 7.59
CA ALA A 360 -15.83 -0.70 6.39
C ALA A 360 -17.35 -0.52 6.33
N MET A 361 -17.98 -0.38 7.51
CA MET A 361 -19.41 -0.12 7.66
C MET A 361 -19.79 1.34 7.42
N SER A 362 -18.94 2.33 7.73
CA SER A 362 -19.19 3.73 7.37
C SER A 362 -18.99 4.00 5.88
N VAL A 363 -18.00 3.34 5.25
CA VAL A 363 -17.74 3.43 3.80
C VAL A 363 -18.96 2.99 2.99
N GLN A 364 -19.72 2.01 3.49
CA GLN A 364 -20.96 1.57 2.83
C GLN A 364 -21.95 2.73 2.66
N ASP A 365 -22.09 3.60 3.66
CA ASP A 365 -23.00 4.75 3.62
C ASP A 365 -22.45 5.89 2.74
N GLU A 366 -21.12 6.07 2.69
CA GLU A 366 -20.46 7.08 1.86
C GLU A 366 -20.50 6.76 0.36
N ALA A 367 -20.32 5.48 0.00
CA ALA A 367 -20.33 5.03 -1.38
C ALA A 367 -21.76 4.87 -1.96
N ASN A 368 -22.80 5.11 -1.17
CA ASN A 368 -24.20 4.77 -1.42
C ASN A 368 -24.95 5.72 -2.38
N SER A 369 -24.29 6.19 -3.44
CA SER A 369 -24.97 6.93 -4.51
C SER A 369 -25.84 5.96 -5.33
N LEU A 370 -27.00 6.41 -5.81
CA LEU A 370 -27.91 5.55 -6.58
C LEU A 370 -27.23 4.92 -7.81
N GLY A 371 -26.35 5.66 -8.49
CA GLY A 371 -25.56 5.14 -9.61
C GLY A 371 -24.64 3.98 -9.21
N ASN A 372 -23.89 4.15 -8.11
CA ASN A 372 -23.04 3.09 -7.57
C ASN A 372 -23.86 1.88 -7.12
N VAL A 373 -25.03 2.10 -6.51
CA VAL A 373 -25.92 1.03 -6.04
C VAL A 373 -26.45 0.22 -7.22
N VAL A 374 -27.02 0.87 -8.24
CA VAL A 374 -27.55 0.19 -9.43
C VAL A 374 -26.44 -0.60 -10.13
N GLN A 375 -25.26 0.01 -10.31
CA GLN A 375 -24.11 -0.68 -10.89
C GLN A 375 -23.68 -1.88 -10.03
N SER A 376 -23.64 -1.73 -8.71
CA SER A 376 -23.23 -2.78 -7.78
C SER A 376 -24.22 -3.93 -7.74
N LEU A 377 -25.53 -3.66 -7.77
CA LEU A 377 -26.59 -4.69 -7.86
C LEU A 377 -26.44 -5.52 -9.14
N ARG A 378 -26.20 -4.87 -10.29
CA ARG A 378 -26.01 -5.54 -11.59
C ARG A 378 -24.72 -6.37 -11.66
N GLN A 379 -23.70 -6.04 -10.87
CA GLN A 379 -22.43 -6.77 -10.80
C GLN A 379 -22.42 -7.86 -9.71
N MET A 380 -23.33 -7.78 -8.75
CA MET A 380 -23.43 -8.72 -7.65
C MET A 380 -23.91 -10.09 -8.14
N ASP A 381 -23.42 -11.17 -7.52
CA ASP A 381 -23.97 -12.50 -7.71
C ASP A 381 -25.48 -12.51 -7.35
N SER A 382 -26.33 -12.82 -8.33
CA SER A 382 -27.79 -12.84 -8.16
C SER A 382 -28.25 -13.80 -7.05
N CYS A 383 -27.51 -14.87 -6.76
CA CYS A 383 -27.83 -15.79 -5.68
C CYS A 383 -27.60 -15.17 -4.29
N ALA A 384 -26.75 -14.14 -4.19
CA ALA A 384 -26.49 -13.42 -2.95
C ALA A 384 -27.49 -12.28 -2.68
N ILE A 385 -28.31 -11.87 -3.66
CA ILE A 385 -29.24 -10.73 -3.52
C ILE A 385 -30.22 -10.89 -2.35
N PRO A 386 -30.88 -12.04 -2.12
CA PRO A 386 -31.76 -12.20 -0.97
C PRO A 386 -31.06 -12.08 0.39
N TRP A 387 -29.71 -12.09 0.42
CA TRP A 387 -28.90 -11.85 1.63
C TRP A 387 -28.56 -10.38 1.87
N ILE A 388 -29.01 -9.45 1.01
CA ILE A 388 -29.01 -8.01 1.33
C ILE A 388 -29.93 -7.81 2.54
N MET A 389 -29.45 -7.12 3.57
CA MET A 389 -30.25 -6.94 4.78
C MET A 389 -31.24 -5.81 4.53
N THR A 390 -32.43 -6.20 4.10
CA THR A 390 -33.58 -5.31 3.99
C THR A 390 -34.85 -6.08 4.31
N ALA A 391 -35.79 -5.39 4.94
CA ALA A 391 -37.15 -5.84 5.09
C ALA A 391 -37.99 -5.13 4.03
N TYR A 392 -38.37 -5.89 3.01
CA TYR A 392 -39.22 -5.38 1.95
C TYR A 392 -40.60 -5.01 2.51
N CYS A 393 -40.99 -3.77 2.25
CA CYS A 393 -42.29 -3.21 2.58
C CYS A 393 -43.26 -3.31 1.41
N TYR A 394 -42.73 -3.25 0.19
CA TYR A 394 -43.49 -3.23 -1.05
C TYR A 394 -42.83 -4.12 -2.09
N VAL A 395 -43.62 -4.74 -2.97
CA VAL A 395 -43.09 -5.44 -4.14
C VAL A 395 -42.60 -4.42 -5.18
N ASP A 396 -43.38 -3.38 -5.43
CA ASP A 396 -43.22 -2.46 -6.57
C ASP A 396 -43.08 -0.99 -6.13
N PHE A 397 -42.45 -0.16 -6.97
CA PHE A 397 -42.27 1.27 -6.72
C PHE A 397 -43.60 2.04 -6.63
N SER A 398 -44.67 1.55 -7.26
CA SER A 398 -46.00 2.18 -7.16
C SER A 398 -46.77 1.82 -5.89
N ARG A 399 -46.19 0.96 -5.01
CA ARG A 399 -46.76 0.55 -3.71
C ARG A 399 -48.13 -0.10 -3.87
N ARG A 400 -48.31 -0.91 -4.92
CA ARG A 400 -49.56 -1.64 -5.18
C ARG A 400 -49.67 -2.89 -4.33
N TRP A 401 -48.54 -3.53 -4.03
CA TRP A 401 -48.50 -4.78 -3.27
C TRP A 401 -47.65 -4.62 -2.01
N ASP A 402 -48.31 -4.71 -0.86
CA ASP A 402 -47.67 -4.63 0.44
C ASP A 402 -47.02 -5.97 0.84
N MET A 403 -45.89 -5.92 1.58
CA MET A 403 -45.12 -7.11 1.98
C MET A 403 -44.77 -7.21 3.47
N ALA A 404 -44.98 -6.18 4.29
CA ALA A 404 -44.54 -6.26 5.69
C ALA A 404 -45.26 -7.38 6.45
N ASN A 405 -44.57 -8.02 7.39
CA ASN A 405 -45.13 -9.14 8.16
C ASN A 405 -46.23 -8.72 9.17
N THR A 406 -46.17 -7.50 9.72
CA THR A 406 -47.22 -6.95 10.62
C THR A 406 -47.84 -5.67 10.05
N ALA A 407 -49.08 -5.38 10.45
CA ALA A 407 -49.76 -4.15 10.02
C ALA A 407 -49.08 -2.89 10.62
N ALA A 408 -48.54 -2.99 11.84
CA ALA A 408 -47.78 -1.90 12.44
C ALA A 408 -46.48 -1.63 11.66
N LYS A 409 -45.74 -2.67 11.26
CA LYS A 409 -44.57 -2.53 10.38
C LYS A 409 -44.94 -1.91 9.03
N GLN A 410 -46.05 -2.32 8.41
CA GLN A 410 -46.51 -1.71 7.14
C GLN A 410 -46.77 -0.20 7.30
N ARG A 411 -47.36 0.23 8.42
CA ARG A 411 -47.53 1.67 8.71
C ARG A 411 -46.20 2.39 8.90
N ARG A 412 -45.22 1.75 9.58
CA ARG A 412 -43.88 2.33 9.72
C ARG A 412 -43.16 2.45 8.39
N CYS A 413 -43.37 1.55 7.43
CA CYS A 413 -42.79 1.66 6.09
C CYS A 413 -43.12 2.98 5.38
N ALA A 414 -44.18 3.67 5.78
CA ALA A 414 -44.50 5.00 5.27
C ALA A 414 -43.41 6.05 5.54
N THR A 415 -42.58 5.87 6.57
CA THR A 415 -41.47 6.79 6.89
C THR A 415 -40.24 6.56 6.01
N ASP A 416 -40.14 5.41 5.34
CA ASP A 416 -39.00 5.01 4.49
C ASP A 416 -39.35 5.00 2.99
N GLN A 417 -40.41 5.68 2.56
CA GLN A 417 -40.88 5.62 1.17
C GLN A 417 -39.87 6.14 0.15
N SER A 418 -38.97 7.04 0.55
CA SER A 418 -37.90 7.55 -0.32
C SER A 418 -36.70 6.60 -0.44
N ASN A 419 -36.66 5.52 0.35
CA ASN A 419 -35.59 4.55 0.38
C ASN A 419 -35.89 3.37 -0.56
N ALA A 420 -35.21 3.29 -1.70
CA ALA A 420 -35.36 2.21 -2.67
C ALA A 420 -35.12 0.80 -2.09
N ALA A 421 -34.36 0.67 -1.00
CA ALA A 421 -34.06 -0.63 -0.39
C ALA A 421 -35.28 -1.34 0.19
N VAL A 422 -36.38 -0.63 0.50
CA VAL A 422 -37.61 -1.26 1.02
C VAL A 422 -38.51 -1.84 -0.08
N TYR A 423 -38.12 -1.67 -1.35
CA TYR A 423 -38.87 -2.11 -2.53
C TYR A 423 -38.18 -3.29 -3.19
N LEU A 424 -38.89 -4.41 -3.35
CA LEU A 424 -38.31 -5.61 -3.98
C LEU A 424 -37.97 -5.37 -5.47
N GLU A 425 -38.70 -4.50 -6.14
CA GLU A 425 -38.44 -4.06 -7.53
C GLU A 425 -37.02 -3.52 -7.72
N SER A 426 -36.44 -2.84 -6.72
CA SER A 426 -35.09 -2.27 -6.84
C SER A 426 -34.03 -3.31 -7.19
N VAL A 427 -34.08 -4.47 -6.54
CA VAL A 427 -33.12 -5.56 -6.77
C VAL A 427 -33.53 -6.43 -7.97
N LEU A 428 -34.83 -6.66 -8.17
CA LEU A 428 -35.32 -7.52 -9.26
C LEU A 428 -35.15 -6.89 -10.65
N ARG A 429 -35.12 -5.55 -10.75
CA ARG A 429 -34.78 -4.87 -12.02
C ARG A 429 -33.30 -4.91 -12.37
N ASN A 430 -32.44 -5.19 -11.39
CA ASN A 430 -30.98 -5.01 -11.47
C ASN A 430 -30.21 -6.30 -11.22
N THR A 431 -30.76 -7.43 -11.65
CA THR A 431 -30.21 -8.77 -11.41
C THR A 431 -30.31 -9.63 -12.66
N ASP A 432 -29.39 -10.57 -12.82
CA ASP A 432 -29.51 -11.62 -13.83
C ASP A 432 -30.60 -12.61 -13.38
N TRP A 433 -31.72 -12.60 -14.10
CA TRP A 433 -32.88 -13.44 -13.82
C TRP A 433 -32.63 -14.93 -14.02
N SER A 434 -31.73 -15.30 -14.93
CA SER A 434 -31.38 -16.71 -15.18
C SER A 434 -30.65 -17.29 -13.96
N GLN A 435 -29.66 -16.55 -13.45
CA GLN A 435 -28.92 -16.93 -12.24
C GLN A 435 -29.81 -16.86 -10.99
N LEU A 436 -30.61 -15.79 -10.84
CA LEU A 436 -31.55 -15.66 -9.73
C LEU A 436 -32.53 -16.84 -9.68
N SER A 437 -33.08 -17.23 -10.84
CA SER A 437 -34.06 -18.32 -10.93
C SER A 437 -33.45 -19.67 -10.57
N SER A 438 -32.16 -19.89 -10.85
CA SER A 438 -31.45 -21.13 -10.51
C SER A 438 -31.34 -21.37 -9.00
N CYS A 439 -31.23 -20.30 -8.20
CA CYS A 439 -31.08 -20.37 -6.75
C CYS A 439 -32.40 -20.15 -5.99
N TRP A 440 -33.26 -19.26 -6.50
CA TRP A 440 -34.40 -18.72 -5.76
C TRP A 440 -35.72 -18.75 -6.54
N GLY A 441 -35.74 -19.22 -7.78
CA GLY A 441 -36.90 -19.12 -8.68
C GLY A 441 -38.17 -19.76 -8.12
N GLU A 442 -38.07 -20.98 -7.57
CA GLU A 442 -39.22 -21.65 -6.96
C GLU A 442 -39.76 -20.90 -5.75
N ALA A 443 -38.86 -20.48 -4.83
CA ALA A 443 -39.26 -19.74 -3.63
C ALA A 443 -39.87 -18.37 -3.96
N LEU A 444 -39.31 -17.65 -4.95
CA LEU A 444 -39.87 -16.38 -5.44
C LEU A 444 -41.22 -16.58 -6.11
N ASN A 445 -41.39 -17.68 -6.84
CA ASN A 445 -42.65 -18.00 -7.48
C ASN A 445 -43.75 -18.25 -6.44
N ILE A 446 -43.47 -19.07 -5.42
CA ILE A 446 -44.43 -19.35 -4.33
C ILE A 446 -44.67 -18.08 -3.49
N GLY A 447 -43.60 -17.42 -3.06
CA GLY A 447 -43.67 -16.28 -2.14
C GLY A 447 -44.29 -15.03 -2.76
N VAL A 448 -44.04 -14.75 -4.04
CA VAL A 448 -44.41 -13.48 -4.67
C VAL A 448 -45.15 -13.67 -5.99
N PHE A 449 -44.54 -14.34 -6.98
CA PHE A 449 -45.00 -14.22 -8.37
C PHE A 449 -46.34 -14.92 -8.64
N THR A 450 -46.63 -16.05 -8.00
CA THR A 450 -47.90 -16.80 -8.21
C THR A 450 -49.11 -15.91 -7.95
N TYR A 451 -49.07 -15.08 -6.90
CA TYR A 451 -50.16 -14.15 -6.61
C TYR A 451 -50.21 -13.00 -7.65
N LEU A 452 -49.07 -12.41 -8.00
CA LEU A 452 -49.01 -11.33 -8.99
C LEU A 452 -49.55 -11.77 -10.36
N GLN A 453 -49.28 -13.02 -10.77
CA GLN A 453 -49.77 -13.61 -12.02
C GLN A 453 -51.29 -13.74 -12.10
N THR A 454 -52.02 -13.63 -10.98
CA THR A 454 -53.49 -13.60 -10.97
C THR A 454 -54.07 -12.26 -11.45
N THR A 455 -53.24 -11.23 -11.60
CA THR A 455 -53.64 -9.87 -12.00
C THR A 455 -52.95 -9.46 -13.30
N THR A 456 -53.64 -8.68 -14.15
CA THR A 456 -53.06 -8.15 -15.40
C THR A 456 -51.87 -7.22 -15.13
N ASP A 457 -51.98 -6.41 -14.08
CA ASP A 457 -50.92 -5.47 -13.69
C ASP A 457 -49.67 -6.20 -13.18
N GLY A 458 -49.84 -7.31 -12.45
CA GLY A 458 -48.72 -8.13 -11.98
C GLY A 458 -47.98 -8.83 -13.12
N LEU A 459 -48.68 -9.35 -14.14
CA LEU A 459 -48.06 -9.90 -15.35
C LEU A 459 -47.25 -8.84 -16.11
N ALA A 460 -47.82 -7.65 -16.30
CA ALA A 460 -47.15 -6.53 -16.97
C ALA A 460 -45.95 -5.99 -16.17
N TRP A 461 -46.03 -5.99 -14.83
CA TRP A 461 -44.92 -5.64 -13.96
C TRP A 461 -43.80 -6.69 -14.06
N LEU A 462 -44.11 -7.98 -13.96
CA LEU A 462 -43.12 -9.06 -14.02
C LEU A 462 -42.33 -9.04 -15.34
N SER A 463 -43.01 -8.87 -16.47
CA SER A 463 -42.38 -8.77 -17.79
C SER A 463 -41.45 -7.56 -17.91
N ARG A 464 -41.84 -6.39 -17.39
CA ARG A 464 -40.99 -5.18 -17.44
C ARG A 464 -39.80 -5.28 -16.50
N THR A 465 -40.00 -5.81 -15.30
CA THR A 465 -38.96 -5.97 -14.29
C THR A 465 -37.90 -6.98 -14.74
N SER A 466 -38.31 -8.10 -15.35
CA SER A 466 -37.38 -9.16 -15.74
C SER A 466 -36.41 -8.79 -16.85
N HIS A 467 -36.79 -7.85 -17.72
CA HIS A 467 -35.97 -7.39 -18.85
C HIS A 467 -35.26 -6.06 -18.57
N ALA A 468 -35.45 -5.45 -17.39
CA ALA A 468 -34.97 -4.11 -17.10
C ALA A 468 -33.43 -4.00 -17.20
N MET A 469 -32.69 -4.95 -16.62
CA MET A 469 -31.22 -4.94 -16.64
C MET A 469 -30.64 -4.98 -18.06
N GLU A 470 -31.26 -5.76 -18.96
CA GLU A 470 -30.82 -5.92 -20.35
C GLU A 470 -31.19 -4.74 -21.25
N THR A 471 -32.28 -4.04 -20.92
CA THR A 471 -32.87 -2.99 -21.78
C THR A 471 -32.53 -1.56 -21.36
N THR A 472 -32.00 -1.35 -20.15
CA THR A 472 -31.73 -0.01 -19.61
C THR A 472 -30.26 0.19 -19.27
N SER A 473 -29.74 1.41 -19.45
CA SER A 473 -28.44 1.78 -18.88
C SER A 473 -28.55 2.04 -17.37
N VAL A 474 -27.40 2.14 -16.67
CA VAL A 474 -27.37 2.51 -15.25
C VAL A 474 -28.02 3.89 -15.03
N LEU A 475 -27.78 4.85 -15.93
CA LEU A 475 -28.35 6.19 -15.82
C LEU A 475 -29.87 6.19 -16.03
N ASP A 476 -30.38 5.42 -16.98
CA ASP A 476 -31.82 5.32 -17.23
C ASP A 476 -32.56 4.70 -16.04
N GLU A 477 -31.96 3.67 -15.42
CA GLU A 477 -32.52 3.03 -14.23
C GLU A 477 -32.51 3.96 -13.01
N VAL A 478 -31.44 4.74 -12.80
CA VAL A 478 -31.41 5.80 -11.79
C VAL A 478 -32.49 6.86 -12.07
N GLY A 479 -32.71 7.21 -13.33
CA GLY A 479 -33.81 8.08 -13.75
C GLY A 479 -35.18 7.49 -13.41
N HIS A 480 -35.36 6.18 -13.60
CA HIS A 480 -36.58 5.46 -13.23
C HIS A 480 -36.86 5.51 -11.72
N TRP A 481 -35.83 5.30 -10.89
CA TRP A 481 -35.94 5.40 -9.42
C TRP A 481 -36.28 6.83 -8.99
N SER A 482 -35.61 7.82 -9.60
CA SER A 482 -35.84 9.24 -9.31
C SER A 482 -37.26 9.69 -9.66
N ASN A 483 -37.81 9.21 -10.79
CA ASN A 483 -39.19 9.45 -11.20
C ASN A 483 -40.22 8.84 -10.22
N ALA A 484 -39.84 7.80 -9.48
CA ALA A 484 -40.63 7.20 -8.42
C ALA A 484 -40.44 7.89 -7.04
N ASN A 485 -39.73 9.03 -6.98
CA ASN A 485 -39.35 9.76 -5.76
C ASN A 485 -38.45 8.95 -4.81
N LEU A 486 -37.63 8.05 -5.35
CA LEU A 486 -36.64 7.30 -4.57
C LEU A 486 -35.30 8.02 -4.63
N SER A 487 -34.79 8.44 -3.47
CA SER A 487 -33.58 9.29 -3.37
C SER A 487 -32.39 8.58 -2.71
N SER A 488 -32.62 7.46 -2.01
CA SER A 488 -31.57 6.73 -1.29
C SER A 488 -31.77 5.23 -1.33
N TYR A 489 -30.73 4.45 -1.05
CA TYR A 489 -30.79 3.00 -0.90
C TYR A 489 -30.09 2.57 0.39
N SER A 490 -30.74 2.76 1.54
CA SER A 490 -30.16 2.40 2.84
C SER A 490 -30.59 1.01 3.28
N THR A 491 -29.64 0.09 3.42
CA THR A 491 -29.88 -1.23 4.03
C THR A 491 -30.05 -1.13 5.54
N GLN A 492 -30.67 -2.14 6.14
CA GLN A 492 -30.87 -2.24 7.58
C GLN A 492 -29.64 -2.86 8.27
N TRP A 493 -29.46 -2.54 9.55
CA TRP A 493 -28.33 -3.02 10.34
C TRP A 493 -28.42 -4.53 10.58
N GLN A 494 -27.26 -5.18 10.66
CA GLN A 494 -27.12 -6.62 10.85
C GLN A 494 -25.75 -6.98 11.42
N ASN A 495 -25.64 -8.19 11.97
CA ASN A 495 -24.35 -8.75 12.40
C ASN A 495 -24.09 -10.19 11.93
N TYR A 496 -24.77 -10.65 10.88
CA TYR A 496 -24.48 -11.92 10.22
C TYR A 496 -23.49 -11.81 9.04
N LYS A 497 -23.07 -10.59 8.68
CA LYS A 497 -22.05 -10.29 7.68
C LYS A 497 -21.02 -9.35 8.27
N SER A 498 -19.75 -9.70 8.14
CA SER A 498 -18.61 -8.81 8.32
C SER A 498 -18.31 -8.14 6.99
N LEU A 499 -18.16 -6.81 6.98
CA LEU A 499 -17.82 -6.06 5.77
C LEU A 499 -16.30 -5.91 5.65
N GLY A 500 -15.80 -6.14 4.43
CA GLY A 500 -14.41 -5.92 4.08
C GLY A 500 -14.19 -4.57 3.40
N VAL A 501 -12.98 -4.04 3.48
CA VAL A 501 -12.55 -2.85 2.74
C VAL A 501 -11.14 -3.05 2.20
N VAL A 502 -10.91 -2.60 0.97
CA VAL A 502 -9.57 -2.47 0.39
C VAL A 502 -9.42 -1.00 0.03
N GLU A 503 -8.50 -0.33 0.70
CA GLU A 503 -8.27 1.10 0.53
C GLU A 503 -6.78 1.38 0.36
N THR A 504 -6.45 2.25 -0.59
CA THR A 504 -5.08 2.66 -0.89
C THR A 504 -4.98 4.18 -0.94
N PHE A 505 -3.84 4.72 -0.55
CA PHE A 505 -3.48 6.11 -0.81
C PHE A 505 -2.26 6.15 -1.73
N SER A 506 -2.04 7.23 -2.47
CA SER A 506 -0.91 7.33 -3.39
C SER A 506 0.03 8.45 -3.01
N ILE A 507 1.33 8.18 -3.00
CA ILE A 507 2.37 9.21 -2.94
C ILE A 507 2.76 9.56 -4.37
N GLN A 508 2.70 10.84 -4.70
CA GLN A 508 3.10 11.34 -6.02
C GLN A 508 4.48 12.00 -5.92
N ASN A 509 5.41 11.60 -6.79
CA ASN A 509 6.73 12.23 -6.87
C ASN A 509 6.73 13.43 -7.86
N ALA A 510 7.87 14.13 -7.96
CA ALA A 510 8.05 15.28 -8.85
C ALA A 510 7.86 14.96 -10.36
N PHE A 511 7.96 13.68 -10.77
CA PHE A 511 7.68 13.25 -12.14
C PHE A 511 6.18 13.11 -12.45
N GLY A 512 5.34 13.24 -11.44
CA GLY A 512 3.90 12.95 -11.54
C GLY A 512 3.56 11.46 -11.45
N TRP A 513 4.53 10.61 -11.11
CA TRP A 513 4.27 9.18 -10.90
C TRP A 513 3.63 8.97 -9.54
N LYS A 514 2.54 8.20 -9.52
CA LYS A 514 1.79 7.86 -8.33
C LYS A 514 2.12 6.44 -7.91
N TYR A 515 2.47 6.28 -6.64
CA TYR A 515 2.77 4.99 -6.04
C TYR A 515 1.69 4.66 -5.01
N PRO A 516 0.81 3.69 -5.30
CA PRO A 516 -0.23 3.29 -4.36
C PRO A 516 0.37 2.48 -3.21
N LEU A 517 0.01 2.86 -1.98
CA LEU A 517 0.32 2.18 -0.74
C LEU A 517 -0.99 1.71 -0.10
N THR A 518 -0.97 0.52 0.49
CA THR A 518 -2.14 -0.06 1.15
C THR A 518 -2.41 0.69 2.45
N LEU A 519 -3.64 1.22 2.59
CA LEU A 519 -4.10 1.91 3.80
C LEU A 519 -4.85 0.96 4.73
N LYS A 520 -5.83 0.24 4.18
CA LYS A 520 -6.67 -0.72 4.90
C LYS A 520 -6.92 -1.95 4.03
N TYR A 521 -6.91 -3.11 4.66
CA TYR A 521 -7.25 -4.36 4.01
C TYR A 521 -8.01 -5.27 4.97
N SER A 522 -9.25 -5.57 4.64
CA SER A 522 -10.07 -6.56 5.34
C SER A 522 -10.99 -7.29 4.35
N ASN A 523 -11.22 -8.58 4.59
CA ASN A 523 -12.11 -9.41 3.78
C ASN A 523 -13.52 -9.42 4.37
N GLY A 524 -14.53 -9.35 3.49
CA GLY A 524 -15.93 -9.56 3.88
C GLY A 524 -16.27 -11.04 4.00
N SER A 525 -17.13 -11.41 4.95
CA SER A 525 -17.55 -12.81 5.17
C SER A 525 -18.94 -12.91 5.82
N LEU A 526 -19.59 -14.06 5.64
CA LEU A 526 -20.81 -14.42 6.39
C LEU A 526 -20.42 -15.10 7.71
N GLN A 527 -21.05 -14.69 8.80
CA GLN A 527 -20.83 -15.22 10.15
C GLN A 527 -22.13 -15.76 10.78
N LEU A 528 -22.82 -16.62 10.03
CA LEU A 528 -24.15 -17.16 10.39
C LEU A 528 -24.17 -17.95 11.72
N SER A 529 -23.03 -18.50 12.15
CA SER A 529 -22.92 -19.29 13.38
C SER A 529 -22.98 -18.47 14.65
N VAL A 530 -22.59 -17.19 14.59
CA VAL A 530 -22.46 -16.31 15.76
C VAL A 530 -23.41 -15.11 15.72
N GLN A 531 -24.11 -14.90 14.60
CA GLN A 531 -25.08 -13.82 14.44
C GLN A 531 -26.14 -13.80 15.55
N THR A 532 -26.57 -12.60 15.92
CA THR A 532 -27.64 -12.40 16.90
C THR A 532 -28.78 -11.55 16.37
N SER A 533 -28.58 -10.83 15.27
CA SER A 533 -29.55 -9.89 14.68
C SER A 533 -30.77 -10.57 14.06
N LEU A 534 -30.67 -11.84 13.63
CA LEU A 534 -31.77 -12.53 12.92
C LEU A 534 -33.04 -12.73 13.77
N LYS A 535 -32.93 -12.61 15.10
CA LYS A 535 -34.08 -12.63 16.01
C LYS A 535 -34.97 -11.39 15.86
N MET A 536 -34.36 -10.24 15.59
CA MET A 536 -35.09 -8.98 15.42
C MET A 536 -35.69 -8.91 14.02
N GLN A 537 -34.89 -9.24 13.02
CA GLN A 537 -35.27 -9.17 11.63
C GLN A 537 -34.46 -10.15 10.78
N ARG A 538 -35.10 -10.81 9.82
CA ARG A 538 -34.44 -11.71 8.86
C ARG A 538 -34.18 -11.03 7.52
N PRO A 539 -33.13 -11.43 6.78
CA PRO A 539 -33.00 -11.09 5.38
C PRO A 539 -34.00 -11.91 4.55
N PHE A 540 -34.32 -11.42 3.37
CA PHE A 540 -35.30 -12.04 2.48
C PHE A 540 -34.99 -13.50 2.13
N ALA A 541 -33.70 -13.88 2.07
CA ALA A 541 -33.25 -15.25 1.89
C ALA A 541 -33.91 -16.22 2.87
N HIS A 542 -34.03 -15.85 4.15
CA HIS A 542 -34.64 -16.70 5.15
C HIS A 542 -36.15 -16.82 4.97
N ASP A 543 -36.83 -15.75 4.55
CA ASP A 543 -38.27 -15.81 4.27
C ASP A 543 -38.54 -16.70 3.05
N LEU A 544 -37.71 -16.62 2.01
CA LEU A 544 -37.78 -17.50 0.83
C LEU A 544 -37.53 -18.97 1.19
N MET A 545 -36.50 -19.26 1.99
CA MET A 545 -36.24 -20.62 2.48
C MET A 545 -37.40 -21.17 3.31
N ALA A 546 -38.00 -20.32 4.16
CA ALA A 546 -39.12 -20.73 5.00
C ALA A 546 -40.41 -21.00 4.20
N VAL A 547 -40.64 -20.30 3.09
CA VAL A 547 -41.76 -20.59 2.18
C VAL A 547 -41.55 -21.92 1.44
N LEU A 548 -40.30 -22.30 1.19
CA LEU A 548 -39.95 -23.54 0.48
C LEU A 548 -39.87 -24.79 1.39
N SER A 549 -39.59 -24.66 2.69
CA SER A 549 -39.38 -25.82 3.60
C SER A 549 -40.67 -26.52 4.06
N ASN A 550 -40.96 -27.73 3.54
CA ASN A 550 -42.23 -28.43 3.76
C ASN A 550 -42.43 -29.00 5.18
N ALA A 551 -41.36 -29.37 5.91
CA ALA A 551 -41.48 -30.19 7.12
C ALA A 551 -41.40 -29.42 8.44
N THR A 552 -40.80 -28.22 8.43
CA THR A 552 -40.50 -27.46 9.67
C THR A 552 -41.14 -26.07 9.71
N SER A 553 -41.59 -25.53 8.57
CA SER A 553 -42.07 -24.15 8.48
C SER A 553 -43.59 -24.06 8.36
N ARG A 554 -44.24 -23.30 9.25
CA ARG A 554 -45.69 -23.03 9.15
C ARG A 554 -46.08 -22.11 7.99
N ILE A 555 -45.11 -21.45 7.36
CA ILE A 555 -45.33 -20.56 6.21
C ILE A 555 -44.99 -21.23 4.88
N HIS A 556 -44.81 -22.55 4.87
CA HIS A 556 -44.61 -23.32 3.66
C HIS A 556 -45.76 -23.13 2.65
N GLY A 557 -45.42 -22.90 1.39
CA GLY A 557 -46.42 -22.74 0.32
C GLY A 557 -47.26 -21.47 0.42
N LYS A 558 -46.89 -20.52 1.29
CA LYS A 558 -47.63 -19.27 1.50
C LYS A 558 -46.99 -18.10 0.74
N SER A 559 -47.80 -17.08 0.47
CA SER A 559 -47.35 -15.85 -0.18
C SER A 559 -46.85 -14.84 0.87
N LEU A 560 -45.81 -14.10 0.54
CA LEU A 560 -45.27 -12.98 1.31
C LEU A 560 -45.97 -11.65 0.98
N VAL A 561 -46.88 -11.63 -0.01
CA VAL A 561 -47.69 -10.46 -0.38
C VAL A 561 -48.94 -10.41 0.50
N ARG A 562 -49.16 -9.28 1.18
CA ARG A 562 -50.24 -9.11 2.17
C ARG A 562 -51.65 -9.26 1.58
N ASP A 563 -51.84 -8.81 0.35
CA ASP A 563 -53.14 -8.86 -0.35
C ASP A 563 -53.50 -10.25 -0.87
N SER A 564 -52.57 -11.20 -0.77
CA SER A 564 -52.82 -12.59 -1.15
C SER A 564 -53.74 -13.29 -0.14
N PRO A 565 -54.74 -14.08 -0.60
CA PRO A 565 -55.55 -14.90 0.30
C PRO A 565 -54.72 -15.96 1.03
N LEU A 566 -53.51 -16.26 0.54
CA LEU A 566 -52.56 -17.19 1.14
C LEU A 566 -51.41 -16.47 1.86
N PHE A 567 -51.62 -15.25 2.38
CA PHE A 567 -50.59 -14.51 3.07
C PHE A 567 -50.00 -15.28 4.28
N ALA A 568 -48.67 -15.35 4.33
CA ALA A 568 -47.90 -16.15 5.27
C ALA A 568 -48.18 -15.80 6.74
N TYR A 569 -48.38 -14.51 7.04
CA TYR A 569 -48.55 -14.01 8.40
C TYR A 569 -50.01 -13.69 8.76
N LEU A 570 -50.97 -14.32 8.06
CA LEU A 570 -52.40 -14.15 8.36
C LEU A 570 -52.78 -14.85 9.68
N ASN A 571 -52.33 -16.11 9.85
CA ASN A 571 -52.62 -16.94 11.02
C ASN A 571 -51.37 -17.31 11.85
N VAL A 572 -50.18 -16.93 11.37
CA VAL A 572 -48.88 -17.26 11.97
C VAL A 572 -48.15 -15.96 12.27
N THR A 573 -47.58 -15.81 13.46
CA THR A 573 -46.77 -14.62 13.77
C THR A 573 -45.36 -14.76 13.22
N ALA A 574 -44.70 -13.64 12.93
CA ALA A 574 -43.28 -13.64 12.54
C ALA A 574 -42.40 -14.33 13.60
N GLU A 575 -42.73 -14.17 14.87
CA GLU A 575 -42.06 -14.83 15.99
C GLU A 575 -42.22 -16.35 15.98
N GLN A 576 -43.41 -16.88 15.67
CA GLN A 576 -43.59 -18.33 15.51
C GLN A 576 -42.75 -18.88 14.36
N SER A 577 -42.65 -18.14 13.26
CA SER A 577 -41.76 -18.52 12.14
C SER A 577 -40.27 -18.50 12.54
N LEU A 578 -39.86 -17.64 13.48
CA LEU A 578 -38.49 -17.66 14.03
C LEU A 578 -38.23 -18.87 14.91
N VAL A 579 -39.23 -19.32 15.67
CA VAL A 579 -39.17 -20.54 16.48
C VAL A 579 -39.04 -21.77 15.57
N ASP A 580 -39.89 -21.85 14.54
CA ASP A 580 -39.84 -22.93 13.54
C ASP A 580 -38.47 -23.01 12.83
N GLY A 581 -37.82 -21.85 12.62
CA GLY A 581 -36.48 -21.76 12.06
C GLY A 581 -35.33 -21.97 13.05
N GLY A 582 -35.61 -22.26 14.33
CA GLY A 582 -34.60 -22.49 15.37
C GLY A 582 -33.82 -21.25 15.82
N LEU A 583 -34.28 -20.04 15.47
CA LEU A 583 -33.62 -18.77 15.83
C LEU A 583 -34.06 -18.24 17.20
N LEU A 584 -35.25 -18.64 17.65
CA LEU A 584 -35.79 -18.37 18.97
C LEU A 584 -36.21 -19.67 19.64
N VAL A 585 -35.98 -19.78 20.95
CA VAL A 585 -36.34 -20.96 21.74
C VAL A 585 -37.43 -20.57 22.74
N PRO A 586 -38.66 -21.12 22.62
CA PRO A 586 -39.71 -20.91 23.61
C PRO A 586 -39.56 -21.87 24.80
N PRO A 587 -39.98 -21.50 26.03
CA PRO A 587 -40.47 -20.17 26.41
C PRO A 587 -39.35 -19.12 26.39
N LEU A 588 -39.69 -17.89 26.04
CA LEU A 588 -38.73 -16.78 26.10
C LEU A 588 -38.25 -16.58 27.54
N GLY A 589 -36.95 -16.32 27.71
CA GLY A 589 -36.38 -15.98 29.00
C GLY A 589 -36.77 -14.58 29.47
N ASN A 590 -36.22 -14.17 30.61
CA ASN A 590 -36.57 -12.89 31.26
C ASN A 590 -36.15 -11.67 30.42
N GLY A 591 -34.99 -11.72 29.76
CA GLY A 591 -34.51 -10.64 28.90
C GLY A 591 -35.36 -10.50 27.65
N PHE A 592 -35.54 -11.59 26.90
CA PHE A 592 -36.34 -11.54 25.67
C PHE A 592 -37.81 -11.23 25.93
N SER A 593 -38.40 -11.68 27.05
CA SER A 593 -39.78 -11.28 27.40
C SER A 593 -39.91 -9.78 27.71
N LEU A 594 -38.92 -9.17 28.37
CA LEU A 594 -38.89 -7.71 28.60
C LEU A 594 -38.74 -6.92 27.29
N ILE A 595 -37.85 -7.38 26.41
CA ILE A 595 -37.64 -6.76 25.09
C ILE A 595 -38.89 -6.90 24.22
N GLN A 596 -39.51 -8.08 24.20
CA GLN A 596 -40.76 -8.33 23.48
C GLN A 596 -41.90 -7.43 24.00
N ARG A 597 -42.00 -7.24 25.31
CA ARG A 597 -43.00 -6.35 25.90
C ARG A 597 -42.80 -4.88 25.49
N TYR A 598 -41.54 -4.44 25.36
CA TYR A 598 -41.21 -3.07 25.03
C TYR A 598 -41.30 -2.78 23.52
N LEU A 599 -40.62 -3.58 22.69
CA LEU A 599 -40.54 -3.35 21.24
C LEU A 599 -41.72 -4.01 20.48
N GLY A 600 -42.32 -5.06 21.03
CA GLY A 600 -43.30 -5.89 20.32
C GLY A 600 -42.68 -7.23 19.87
N PRO A 601 -43.38 -8.00 19.02
CA PRO A 601 -42.99 -9.36 18.67
C PRO A 601 -41.68 -9.40 17.87
N PHE A 602 -40.85 -10.40 18.15
CA PHE A 602 -39.62 -10.62 17.39
C PHE A 602 -39.92 -10.92 15.92
N GLY A 603 -38.97 -10.60 15.02
CA GLY A 603 -39.15 -10.66 13.57
C GLY A 603 -39.82 -9.42 12.95
N SER A 604 -40.45 -8.56 13.75
CA SER A 604 -41.05 -7.29 13.30
C SER A 604 -40.18 -6.05 13.55
N VAL A 605 -39.07 -6.23 14.30
CA VAL A 605 -38.21 -5.14 14.79
C VAL A 605 -37.19 -4.77 13.72
N THR A 606 -37.31 -3.57 13.16
CA THR A 606 -36.37 -3.04 12.17
C THR A 606 -35.16 -2.44 12.86
N MET A 607 -33.95 -2.80 12.43
CA MET A 607 -32.71 -2.24 12.96
C MET A 607 -32.12 -1.26 11.95
N LYS A 608 -31.95 0.02 12.32
CA LYS A 608 -31.36 1.05 11.46
C LYS A 608 -30.10 1.62 12.10
N ARG A 609 -29.01 1.70 11.35
CA ARG A 609 -27.81 2.40 11.80
C ARG A 609 -28.11 3.90 11.87
N VAL A 610 -27.61 4.55 12.93
CA VAL A 610 -27.67 6.01 13.09
C VAL A 610 -26.29 6.56 12.76
N ALA A 611 -26.23 7.50 11.81
CA ALA A 611 -24.98 8.16 11.44
C ALA A 611 -24.50 9.09 12.56
N CYS A 612 -23.19 9.16 12.76
CA CYS A 612 -22.59 10.08 13.73
C CYS A 612 -22.84 11.54 13.29
N PRO A 613 -23.48 12.39 14.13
CA PRO A 613 -23.74 13.78 13.80
C PRO A 613 -22.49 14.54 13.40
N LEU A 614 -22.57 15.33 12.33
CA LEU A 614 -21.45 16.16 11.87
C LEU A 614 -20.97 17.13 12.96
N ALA A 615 -21.89 17.66 13.78
CA ALA A 615 -21.55 18.52 14.91
C ALA A 615 -20.69 17.80 15.97
N LEU A 616 -20.94 16.50 16.21
CA LEU A 616 -20.16 15.71 17.17
C LEU A 616 -18.76 15.41 16.61
N ARG A 617 -18.67 15.07 15.31
CA ARG A 617 -17.38 14.89 14.62
C ARG A 617 -16.53 16.17 14.65
N GLY A 618 -17.12 17.30 14.27
CA GLY A 618 -16.43 18.60 14.27
C GLY A 618 -15.99 19.05 15.67
N LEU A 619 -16.78 18.78 16.72
CA LEU A 619 -16.36 19.06 18.10
C LEU A 619 -15.12 18.25 18.50
N TYR A 620 -15.14 16.93 18.24
CA TYR A 620 -14.00 16.05 18.57
C TYR A 620 -12.73 16.44 17.80
N GLU A 621 -12.88 16.74 16.52
CA GLU A 621 -11.79 17.19 15.66
C GLU A 621 -11.17 18.49 16.18
N ASN A 622 -11.99 19.53 16.37
CA ASN A 622 -11.50 20.85 16.82
C ASN A 622 -10.78 20.78 18.18
N ILE A 623 -11.31 20.01 19.13
CA ILE A 623 -10.66 19.81 20.43
C ILE A 623 -9.33 19.07 20.25
N THR A 624 -9.30 18.06 19.39
CA THR A 624 -8.08 17.27 19.15
C THR A 624 -6.99 18.10 18.49
N LEU A 625 -7.32 18.89 17.48
CA LEU A 625 -6.40 19.81 16.81
C LEU A 625 -5.86 20.86 17.80
N ALA A 626 -6.73 21.49 18.59
CA ALA A 626 -6.32 22.49 19.59
C ALA A 626 -5.40 21.91 20.68
N LEU A 627 -5.65 20.68 21.13
CA LEU A 627 -4.77 20.00 22.09
C LEU A 627 -3.41 19.64 21.45
N MET A 628 -3.39 19.17 20.20
CA MET A 628 -2.14 18.86 19.51
C MET A 628 -1.33 20.13 19.24
N GLU A 629 -1.97 21.21 18.83
CA GLU A 629 -1.32 22.52 18.67
C GLU A 629 -0.72 23.00 20.00
N LEU A 630 -1.45 22.85 21.13
CA LEU A 630 -0.92 23.17 22.45
C LEU A 630 0.33 22.34 22.78
N PHE A 631 0.30 21.02 22.56
CA PHE A 631 1.43 20.14 22.85
C PHE A 631 2.63 20.38 21.93
N ALA A 632 2.40 20.78 20.69
CA ALA A 632 3.44 20.98 19.69
C ALA A 632 4.06 22.39 19.76
N SER A 633 3.29 23.42 20.14
CA SER A 633 3.75 24.81 20.21
C SER A 633 4.46 25.16 21.53
N ARG A 634 4.14 24.46 22.62
CA ARG A 634 4.60 24.81 23.98
C ARG A 634 5.38 23.68 24.67
N GLN A 635 6.69 23.90 24.81
CA GLN A 635 7.58 22.92 25.46
C GLN A 635 7.29 22.74 26.96
N ASP A 636 6.85 23.78 27.66
CA ASP A 636 6.48 23.72 29.08
C ASP A 636 5.23 22.85 29.31
N ALA A 637 4.22 22.99 28.45
CA ALA A 637 3.05 22.13 28.43
C ALA A 637 3.44 20.66 28.17
N GLN A 638 4.37 20.41 27.24
CA GLN A 638 4.86 19.05 26.95
C GLN A 638 5.56 18.41 28.16
N HIS A 639 6.45 19.14 28.84
CA HIS A 639 7.14 18.68 30.05
C HIS A 639 6.18 18.42 31.21
N ALA A 640 5.12 19.22 31.34
CA ALA A 640 4.08 19.01 32.35
C ALA A 640 3.14 17.83 32.02
N MET A 641 2.93 17.53 30.73
CA MET A 641 2.05 16.44 30.28
C MET A 641 2.66 15.06 30.49
N TRP A 642 3.97 14.90 30.23
CA TRP A 642 4.60 13.57 30.24
C TRP A 642 4.49 12.81 31.57
N PRO A 643 4.67 13.43 32.75
CA PRO A 643 4.53 12.75 34.04
C PRO A 643 3.10 12.28 34.36
N ILE A 644 2.09 12.91 33.77
CA ILE A 644 0.67 12.59 34.00
C ILE A 644 0.08 11.71 32.88
N TYR A 645 0.84 11.45 31.81
CA TYR A 645 0.40 10.63 30.69
C TYR A 645 0.34 9.16 31.10
N THR A 646 -0.86 8.57 31.05
CA THR A 646 -1.10 7.16 31.37
C THR A 646 -2.23 6.60 30.53
N SER A 647 -2.23 5.28 30.33
CA SER A 647 -3.35 4.56 29.72
C SER A 647 -4.26 3.99 30.81
N TYR A 648 -5.57 4.06 30.61
CA TYR A 648 -6.56 3.60 31.58
C TYR A 648 -7.53 2.57 30.99
N THR A 649 -8.17 1.85 31.90
CA THR A 649 -9.32 0.98 31.61
C THR A 649 -10.35 1.26 32.69
N ILE A 650 -11.36 2.03 32.34
CA ILE A 650 -12.35 2.60 33.25
C ILE A 650 -13.64 1.81 33.11
N ALA A 651 -14.27 1.47 34.24
CA ALA A 651 -15.58 0.81 34.28
C ALA A 651 -16.63 1.78 34.86
N PRO A 652 -17.11 2.77 34.07
CA PRO A 652 -18.00 3.80 34.59
C PRO A 652 -19.41 3.24 34.81
N ARG A 653 -20.02 3.61 35.93
CA ARG A 653 -21.37 3.20 36.32
C ARG A 653 -22.25 4.41 36.65
N PRO A 654 -23.36 4.62 35.93
CA PRO A 654 -24.35 5.66 36.24
C PRO A 654 -24.95 5.54 37.65
N LYS A 655 -25.40 6.65 38.24
CA LYS A 655 -25.97 6.66 39.59
C LYS A 655 -27.22 5.79 39.69
N MET A 656 -28.06 5.83 38.65
CA MET A 656 -29.28 5.01 38.57
C MET A 656 -29.02 3.50 38.67
N TRP A 657 -27.80 3.04 38.43
CA TRP A 657 -27.40 1.63 38.50
C TRP A 657 -26.57 1.29 39.75
N ASN A 658 -26.35 2.23 40.68
CA ASN A 658 -25.47 2.03 41.84
C ASN A 658 -25.99 0.98 42.84
N SER A 659 -27.30 0.91 43.05
CA SER A 659 -27.95 0.12 44.10
C SER A 659 -28.76 -1.06 43.58
N VAL A 660 -28.63 -1.41 42.29
CA VAL A 660 -29.39 -2.49 41.64
C VAL A 660 -28.45 -3.53 41.05
N ALA A 661 -28.90 -4.79 41.04
CA ALA A 661 -28.18 -5.86 40.37
C ALA A 661 -28.36 -5.74 38.84
N LEU A 662 -27.28 -5.93 38.08
CA LEU A 662 -27.24 -5.78 36.63
C LEU A 662 -27.20 -7.16 35.95
N GLY A 663 -28.02 -7.35 34.92
CA GLY A 663 -28.24 -8.62 34.21
C GLY A 663 -27.64 -8.70 32.81
N GLY A 664 -27.23 -7.58 32.20
CA GLY A 664 -26.72 -7.48 30.83
C GLY A 664 -27.33 -6.31 30.04
N GLY A 665 -26.60 -5.77 29.06
CA GLY A 665 -27.08 -4.65 28.21
C GLY A 665 -27.45 -5.04 26.78
N ASN A 666 -27.29 -6.32 26.41
CA ASN A 666 -27.40 -6.76 25.03
C ASN A 666 -28.85 -7.16 24.69
N VAL A 667 -29.54 -6.31 23.94
CA VAL A 667 -30.94 -6.53 23.50
C VAL A 667 -31.10 -7.71 22.52
N LEU A 668 -30.01 -8.21 21.94
CA LEU A 668 -30.01 -9.34 20.99
C LEU A 668 -29.75 -10.71 21.65
N CYS A 669 -29.49 -10.71 22.95
CA CYS A 669 -29.12 -11.88 23.73
C CYS A 669 -30.02 -12.05 24.95
N GLU A 670 -30.29 -13.30 25.29
CA GLU A 670 -30.89 -13.64 26.58
C GLU A 670 -29.81 -13.55 27.67
N PHE A 671 -30.20 -13.23 28.90
CA PHE A 671 -29.29 -13.23 30.03
C PHE A 671 -29.62 -14.36 31.00
N ASN A 672 -28.60 -14.85 31.72
CA ASN A 672 -28.82 -15.84 32.76
C ASN A 672 -29.22 -15.15 34.08
N PRO A 673 -30.44 -15.36 34.61
CA PRO A 673 -30.92 -14.74 35.85
C PRO A 673 -30.04 -15.06 37.07
N SER A 674 -29.37 -16.22 37.06
CA SER A 674 -28.47 -16.67 38.14
C SER A 674 -27.08 -16.04 38.08
N ALA A 675 -26.68 -15.48 36.93
CA ALA A 675 -25.39 -14.81 36.72
C ALA A 675 -25.43 -13.29 36.97
N ALA A 676 -26.61 -12.71 37.26
CA ALA A 676 -26.85 -11.28 37.42
C ALA A 676 -26.35 -10.71 38.77
N THR A 677 -25.06 -10.86 39.04
CA THR A 677 -24.39 -10.36 40.27
C THR A 677 -23.28 -9.34 39.97
N SER A 678 -23.04 -9.00 38.69
CA SER A 678 -22.05 -8.00 38.34
C SER A 678 -22.50 -6.61 38.79
N LYS A 679 -21.58 -5.88 39.43
CA LYS A 679 -21.74 -4.47 39.76
C LYS A 679 -21.29 -3.54 38.63
N ILE A 680 -20.61 -4.09 37.61
CA ILE A 680 -20.18 -3.37 36.40
C ILE A 680 -21.25 -3.54 35.32
N PRO A 681 -21.65 -2.47 34.60
CA PRO A 681 -22.57 -2.56 33.48
C PRO A 681 -22.15 -3.63 32.47
N GLY A 682 -23.12 -4.43 32.00
CA GLY A 682 -22.87 -5.45 30.99
C GLY A 682 -22.77 -4.85 29.59
N LEU A 683 -22.11 -5.55 28.67
CA LEU A 683 -21.96 -5.11 27.28
C LEU A 683 -23.31 -4.97 26.57
N ALA A 684 -23.38 -3.99 25.66
CA ALA A 684 -24.45 -3.86 24.68
C ALA A 684 -24.28 -4.85 23.51
N PHE A 685 -25.06 -4.67 22.44
CA PHE A 685 -24.93 -5.46 21.22
C PHE A 685 -23.61 -5.14 20.48
N SER A 686 -23.20 -6.03 19.58
CA SER A 686 -21.99 -5.87 18.75
C SER A 686 -22.20 -6.31 17.30
N SER A 687 -21.41 -5.73 16.40
CA SER A 687 -21.30 -6.13 14.99
C SER A 687 -20.64 -7.50 14.81
N GLY A 688 -19.84 -7.97 15.78
CA GLY A 688 -19.20 -9.29 15.76
C GLY A 688 -20.15 -10.46 16.07
N GLY A 689 -21.33 -10.20 16.62
CA GLY A 689 -22.33 -11.23 16.94
C GLY A 689 -21.84 -12.23 17.98
N SER A 690 -22.14 -12.03 19.27
CA SER A 690 -21.90 -13.04 20.29
C SER A 690 -22.73 -12.78 21.53
N CYS A 691 -23.25 -13.85 22.16
CA CYS A 691 -23.96 -13.81 23.43
C CYS A 691 -23.10 -14.43 24.54
N GLY A 692 -21.90 -13.89 24.77
CA GLY A 692 -21.05 -14.33 25.87
C GLY A 692 -21.65 -14.02 27.24
N LEU A 693 -21.38 -14.88 28.21
CA LEU A 693 -21.79 -14.69 29.61
C LEU A 693 -20.75 -13.81 30.34
N ASN A 694 -21.19 -13.03 31.34
CA ASN A 694 -20.35 -12.19 32.21
C ASN A 694 -19.48 -11.15 31.49
N LEU A 695 -19.93 -10.69 30.32
CA LEU A 695 -19.25 -9.63 29.57
C LEU A 695 -19.56 -8.25 30.18
N GLN A 696 -18.51 -7.50 30.50
CA GLN A 696 -18.56 -6.20 31.18
C GLN A 696 -18.10 -5.07 30.27
N GLU A 697 -18.70 -3.90 30.44
CA GLU A 697 -18.39 -2.68 29.69
C GLU A 697 -17.21 -1.91 30.27
N PHE A 698 -16.32 -1.47 29.38
CA PHE A 698 -15.11 -0.73 29.72
C PHE A 698 -14.82 0.34 28.67
N ILE A 699 -14.21 1.43 29.13
CA ILE A 699 -13.60 2.45 28.28
C ILE A 699 -12.09 2.30 28.37
N ILE A 700 -11.43 2.15 27.23
CA ILE A 700 -9.97 2.10 27.12
C ILE A 700 -9.52 3.40 26.46
N GLY A 701 -8.57 4.09 27.07
CA GLY A 701 -8.04 5.35 26.52
C GLY A 701 -6.78 5.81 27.25
N ASP A 702 -6.38 7.03 27.00
CA ASP A 702 -5.20 7.69 27.56
C ASP A 702 -5.52 9.08 28.12
N THR A 703 -4.58 9.68 28.86
CA THR A 703 -4.78 11.01 29.47
C THR A 703 -5.27 12.07 28.47
N LYS A 704 -4.82 12.04 27.20
CA LYS A 704 -5.32 12.92 26.14
C LYS A 704 -6.83 12.72 25.93
N THR A 705 -7.30 11.48 25.89
CA THR A 705 -8.71 11.12 25.71
C THR A 705 -9.58 11.56 26.90
N ILE A 706 -9.06 11.55 28.13
CA ILE A 706 -9.74 12.20 29.28
C ILE A 706 -9.81 13.72 29.07
N MET A 707 -8.71 14.35 28.66
CA MET A 707 -8.65 15.80 28.44
C MET A 707 -9.64 16.26 27.37
N THR A 708 -9.79 15.52 26.27
CA THR A 708 -10.76 15.86 25.21
C THR A 708 -12.19 15.87 25.77
N ALA A 709 -12.55 14.90 26.63
CA ALA A 709 -13.86 14.87 27.30
C ALA A 709 -14.03 16.00 28.32
N LEU A 710 -12.99 16.32 29.09
CA LEU A 710 -13.03 17.40 30.09
C LEU A 710 -13.24 18.78 29.46
N VAL A 711 -12.64 19.05 28.30
CA VAL A 711 -12.81 20.33 27.57
C VAL A 711 -14.28 20.55 27.16
N ALA A 712 -15.05 19.49 26.95
CA ALA A 712 -16.46 19.57 26.59
C ALA A 712 -17.41 19.82 27.79
N VAL A 713 -16.89 19.81 29.02
CA VAL A 713 -17.70 19.94 30.25
C VAL A 713 -17.34 21.20 31.03
N LYS A 714 -18.36 21.93 31.52
CA LYS A 714 -18.17 23.11 32.37
C LYS A 714 -18.26 22.73 33.85
N ASN A 715 -17.30 23.20 34.66
CA ASN A 715 -17.27 23.04 36.12
C ASN A 715 -17.40 21.58 36.59
N VAL A 716 -16.40 20.74 36.27
CA VAL A 716 -16.39 19.30 36.60
C VAL A 716 -16.15 19.07 38.10
N SER A 717 -17.05 18.32 38.74
CA SER A 717 -16.83 17.80 40.10
C SER A 717 -16.02 16.50 40.07
N VAL A 718 -14.69 16.63 40.05
CA VAL A 718 -13.75 15.51 39.85
C VAL A 718 -13.99 14.35 40.85
N SER A 719 -14.26 14.67 42.12
CA SER A 719 -14.54 13.67 43.15
C SER A 719 -15.87 12.94 42.97
N ALA A 720 -16.86 13.57 42.33
CA ALA A 720 -18.13 12.93 42.01
C ALA A 720 -18.01 12.03 40.78
N VAL A 721 -17.31 12.48 39.75
CA VAL A 721 -17.02 11.67 38.54
C VAL A 721 -16.21 10.42 38.88
N ALA A 722 -15.17 10.55 39.70
CA ALA A 722 -14.33 9.41 40.10
C ALA A 722 -15.09 8.34 40.90
N ARG A 723 -16.10 8.74 41.70
CA ARG A 723 -16.94 7.80 42.47
C ARG A 723 -17.85 6.91 41.62
N LEU A 724 -18.08 7.28 40.36
CA LEU A 724 -18.84 6.47 39.41
C LEU A 724 -17.99 5.38 38.76
N GLU A 725 -16.66 5.46 38.88
CA GLU A 725 -15.78 4.38 38.43
C GLU A 725 -15.76 3.25 39.47
N PHE A 726 -15.94 2.01 39.01
CA PHE A 726 -16.14 0.88 39.91
C PHE A 726 -14.85 0.14 40.32
N ARG A 727 -13.83 0.02 39.45
CA ARG A 727 -12.66 -0.84 39.69
C ARG A 727 -11.58 -0.16 40.53
N ASN A 728 -11.24 1.08 40.22
CA ASN A 728 -10.17 1.86 40.82
C ASN A 728 -10.50 3.38 40.81
N PRO A 729 -11.44 3.82 41.69
CA PRO A 729 -11.88 5.21 41.74
C PRO A 729 -10.75 6.14 42.17
N THR A 730 -9.81 5.68 43.00
CA THR A 730 -8.67 6.48 43.49
C THR A 730 -7.70 6.87 42.38
N SER A 731 -7.37 5.92 41.48
CA SER A 731 -6.47 6.23 40.36
C SER A 731 -7.16 7.10 39.32
N THR A 732 -8.46 6.89 39.10
CA THR A 732 -9.29 7.73 38.22
C THR A 732 -9.39 9.15 38.76
N LEU A 733 -9.54 9.32 40.09
CA LEU A 733 -9.53 10.63 40.74
C LEU A 733 -8.21 11.36 40.47
N ALA A 734 -7.07 10.72 40.73
CA ALA A 734 -5.76 11.32 40.51
C ALA A 734 -5.54 11.73 39.04
N ALA A 735 -5.97 10.89 38.09
CA ALA A 735 -5.88 11.20 36.66
C ALA A 735 -6.76 12.39 36.25
N LEU A 736 -7.99 12.47 36.78
CA LEU A 736 -8.90 13.59 36.52
C LEU A 736 -8.39 14.89 37.16
N GLU A 737 -7.89 14.85 38.40
CA GLU A 737 -7.32 16.01 39.09
C GLU A 737 -6.11 16.56 38.34
N ALA A 738 -5.19 15.68 37.93
CA ALA A 738 -4.03 16.05 37.13
C ALA A 738 -4.44 16.65 35.76
N SER A 739 -5.42 16.06 35.09
CA SER A 739 -5.89 16.53 33.78
C SER A 739 -6.60 17.88 33.87
N VAL A 740 -7.44 18.09 34.89
CA VAL A 740 -8.13 19.35 35.15
C VAL A 740 -7.13 20.45 35.53
N ALA A 741 -6.16 20.15 36.40
CA ALA A 741 -5.10 21.09 36.77
C ALA A 741 -4.25 21.51 35.56
N PHE A 742 -3.92 20.56 34.68
CA PHE A 742 -3.22 20.83 33.43
C PHE A 742 -4.02 21.75 32.51
N LEU A 743 -5.30 21.41 32.23
CA LEU A 743 -6.15 22.20 31.36
C LEU A 743 -6.35 23.62 31.90
N HIS A 744 -6.55 23.79 33.21
CA HIS A 744 -6.64 25.12 33.83
C HIS A 744 -5.38 25.96 33.69
N THR A 745 -4.21 25.34 33.62
CA THR A 745 -2.92 26.05 33.57
C THR A 745 -2.52 26.42 32.14
N TYR A 746 -2.75 25.50 31.18
CA TYR A 746 -2.17 25.61 29.84
C TYR A 746 -3.19 25.82 28.71
N PHE A 747 -4.45 25.44 28.91
CA PHE A 747 -5.47 25.51 27.86
C PHE A 747 -6.17 26.88 27.86
N ASP A 748 -6.41 27.44 26.68
CA ASP A 748 -7.01 28.76 26.56
C ASP A 748 -8.49 28.76 27.03
N PRO A 749 -8.85 29.59 28.03
CA PRO A 749 -10.22 29.67 28.53
C PRO A 749 -11.24 30.17 27.48
N ALA A 750 -10.82 30.98 26.50
CA ALA A 750 -11.70 31.45 25.44
C ALA A 750 -12.06 30.30 24.47
N LEU A 751 -11.07 29.50 24.09
CA LEU A 751 -11.27 28.27 23.31
C LEU A 751 -12.12 27.25 24.09
N ALA A 752 -11.83 27.03 25.38
CA ALA A 752 -12.64 26.14 26.22
C ALA A 752 -14.13 26.56 26.27
N THR A 753 -14.40 27.87 26.37
CA THR A 753 -15.77 28.40 26.34
C THR A 753 -16.44 28.12 24.98
N THR A 754 -15.69 28.28 23.90
CA THR A 754 -16.17 28.00 22.54
C THR A 754 -16.53 26.52 22.39
N PHE A 755 -15.65 25.61 22.78
CA PHE A 755 -15.93 24.16 22.73
C PHE A 755 -17.08 23.75 23.62
N TYR A 756 -17.25 24.37 24.79
CA TYR A 756 -18.43 24.16 25.63
C TYR A 756 -19.74 24.58 24.95
N THR A 757 -19.76 25.69 24.20
CA THR A 757 -20.97 26.09 23.45
C THR A 757 -21.30 25.10 22.34
N GLN A 758 -20.30 24.63 21.60
CA GLN A 758 -20.46 23.57 20.60
C GLN A 758 -20.95 22.26 21.24
N ALA A 759 -20.41 21.91 22.41
CA ALA A 759 -20.82 20.75 23.19
C ALA A 759 -22.32 20.80 23.59
N GLN A 760 -22.88 21.98 23.89
CA GLN A 760 -24.33 22.09 24.17
C GLN A 760 -25.19 21.76 22.94
N ILE A 761 -24.78 22.19 21.75
CA ILE A 761 -25.48 21.86 20.50
C ILE A 761 -25.47 20.35 20.28
N VAL A 762 -24.30 19.73 20.44
CA VAL A 762 -24.13 18.28 20.30
C VAL A 762 -24.98 17.51 21.32
N LYS A 763 -25.01 17.95 22.59
CA LYS A 763 -25.87 17.36 23.63
C LYS A 763 -27.33 17.38 23.23
N ALA A 764 -27.84 18.52 22.76
CA ALA A 764 -29.24 18.63 22.33
C ALA A 764 -29.55 17.66 21.18
N VAL A 765 -28.66 17.52 20.20
CA VAL A 765 -28.86 16.56 19.10
C VAL A 765 -28.86 15.12 19.61
N VAL A 766 -27.86 14.72 20.39
CA VAL A 766 -27.70 13.33 20.86
C VAL A 766 -28.80 12.92 21.84
N ARG A 767 -29.19 13.82 22.75
CA ARG A 767 -30.18 13.58 23.81
C ARG A 767 -31.61 13.75 23.31
N ASP A 768 -31.91 14.85 22.62
CA ASP A 768 -33.28 15.30 22.34
C ASP A 768 -33.78 14.92 20.94
N GLN A 769 -32.88 14.71 19.96
CA GLN A 769 -33.28 14.30 18.60
C GLN A 769 -33.05 12.81 18.35
N LEU A 770 -31.88 12.30 18.71
CA LEU A 770 -31.50 10.90 18.45
C LEU A 770 -31.89 9.94 19.59
N HIS A 771 -32.05 10.48 20.81
CA HIS A 771 -32.31 9.73 22.03
C HIS A 771 -31.36 8.55 22.23
N VAL A 772 -30.05 8.79 22.07
CA VAL A 772 -29.03 7.73 22.22
C VAL A 772 -28.98 7.26 23.68
N GLN A 773 -29.12 5.95 23.88
CA GLN A 773 -29.27 5.33 25.20
C GLN A 773 -28.26 4.21 25.44
N MET A 774 -27.90 4.04 26.71
CA MET A 774 -27.34 2.80 27.25
C MET A 774 -28.46 2.02 27.93
N ILE A 775 -28.49 0.71 27.72
CA ILE A 775 -29.54 -0.18 28.23
C ILE A 775 -28.95 -1.19 29.20
N GLN A 776 -29.73 -1.50 30.24
CA GLN A 776 -29.35 -2.51 31.21
C GLN A 776 -30.59 -3.23 31.77
N PHE A 777 -30.54 -4.56 31.85
CA PHE A 777 -31.51 -5.34 32.60
C PHE A 777 -31.21 -5.20 34.09
N ILE A 778 -32.10 -4.58 34.86
CA ILE A 778 -31.89 -4.33 36.29
C ILE A 778 -32.85 -5.15 37.13
N ARG A 779 -32.44 -5.47 38.36
CA ARG A 779 -33.28 -6.18 39.32
C ARG A 779 -33.41 -5.41 40.65
N PRO A 780 -34.27 -4.37 40.71
CA PRO A 780 -34.47 -3.57 41.92
C PRO A 780 -35.25 -4.32 43.01
N ASN A 781 -36.34 -5.02 42.66
CA ASN A 781 -37.26 -5.69 43.61
C ASN A 781 -37.38 -7.20 43.33
N GLN A 782 -36.26 -7.89 43.14
CA GLN A 782 -36.18 -9.33 42.75
C GLN A 782 -36.80 -9.69 41.38
N THR A 783 -37.52 -8.78 40.74
CA THR A 783 -38.02 -8.88 39.37
C THR A 783 -37.12 -8.09 38.42
N PHE A 784 -36.88 -8.63 37.23
CA PHE A 784 -36.10 -7.93 36.21
C PHE A 784 -36.96 -6.88 35.50
N SER A 785 -36.38 -5.73 35.24
CA SER A 785 -36.96 -4.67 34.41
C SER A 785 -35.90 -4.08 33.47
N LEU A 786 -36.37 -3.47 32.37
CA LEU A 786 -35.51 -2.80 31.40
C LEU A 786 -35.22 -1.37 31.87
N SER A 787 -33.95 -1.04 32.11
CA SER A 787 -33.49 0.30 32.43
C SER A 787 -32.86 0.95 31.22
N GLN A 788 -33.21 2.22 30.96
CA GLN A 788 -32.73 3.00 29.83
C GLN A 788 -32.10 4.29 30.38
N MET A 789 -30.85 4.55 30.03
CA MET A 789 -30.17 5.79 30.34
C MET A 789 -29.85 6.55 29.05
N THR A 790 -30.53 7.65 28.80
CA THR A 790 -30.18 8.55 27.69
C THR A 790 -28.84 9.24 27.98
N LEU A 791 -27.96 9.30 26.99
CA LEU A 791 -26.70 10.04 27.10
C LEU A 791 -26.99 11.53 27.35
N PHE A 792 -26.19 12.17 28.21
CA PHE A 792 -26.33 13.57 28.61
C PHE A 792 -27.64 13.94 29.32
N VAL A 793 -28.32 12.97 29.95
CA VAL A 793 -29.52 13.23 30.77
C VAL A 793 -29.18 14.11 31.99
N GLU A 794 -30.05 15.08 32.29
CA GLU A 794 -29.82 16.08 33.34
C GLU A 794 -29.82 15.50 34.76
N THR A 795 -30.38 14.31 34.96
CA THR A 795 -30.36 13.60 36.25
C THR A 795 -28.99 12.98 36.57
N GLU A 796 -28.11 12.85 35.58
CA GLU A 796 -26.82 12.15 35.66
C GLU A 796 -25.63 13.08 35.33
N VAL A 797 -25.62 14.29 35.89
CA VAL A 797 -24.57 15.31 35.65
C VAL A 797 -23.15 14.81 35.91
N ASP A 798 -22.94 13.98 36.95
CA ASP A 798 -21.61 13.47 37.28
C ASP A 798 -21.13 12.40 36.29
N PHE A 799 -22.02 11.87 35.44
CA PHE A 799 -21.68 10.91 34.39
C PHE A 799 -21.31 11.60 33.06
N GLU A 800 -21.46 12.93 32.95
CA GLU A 800 -21.30 13.68 31.69
C GLU A 800 -19.91 13.48 31.06
N VAL A 801 -18.84 13.42 31.86
CA VAL A 801 -17.48 13.14 31.37
C VAL A 801 -17.39 11.77 30.68
N TYR A 802 -17.99 10.73 31.27
CA TYR A 802 -18.02 9.40 30.66
C TYR A 802 -18.95 9.34 29.45
N ALA A 803 -20.06 10.09 29.46
CA ALA A 803 -20.93 10.21 28.29
C ALA A 803 -20.19 10.80 27.08
N TRP A 804 -19.31 11.79 27.30
CA TRP A 804 -18.43 12.31 26.24
C TRP A 804 -17.44 11.27 25.73
N LEU A 805 -16.84 10.47 26.61
CA LEU A 805 -15.96 9.36 26.20
C LEU A 805 -16.70 8.36 25.30
N TYR A 806 -17.92 7.96 25.67
CA TYR A 806 -18.77 7.09 24.83
C TYR A 806 -19.15 7.75 23.49
N ALA A 807 -19.42 9.05 23.48
CA ALA A 807 -19.73 9.79 22.26
C ALA A 807 -18.50 9.92 21.33
N PHE A 808 -17.30 10.08 21.90
CA PHE A 808 -16.06 10.12 21.12
C PHE A 808 -15.61 8.74 20.64
N ASP A 809 -15.92 7.65 21.35
CA ASP A 809 -15.78 6.28 20.83
C ASP A 809 -16.66 6.08 19.58
N TRP A 810 -17.85 6.68 19.55
CA TRP A 810 -18.72 6.66 18.36
C TRP A 810 -18.11 7.42 17.18
N VAL A 811 -17.48 8.58 17.43
CA VAL A 811 -16.73 9.33 16.41
C VAL A 811 -15.59 8.48 15.83
N GLN A 812 -14.78 7.87 16.70
CA GLN A 812 -13.60 7.08 16.34
C GLN A 812 -13.94 5.72 15.67
N GLY A 813 -15.23 5.37 15.55
CA GLY A 813 -15.65 4.09 14.98
C GLY A 813 -15.34 2.88 15.86
N VAL A 814 -15.13 3.11 17.16
CA VAL A 814 -14.99 2.06 18.19
C VAL A 814 -16.37 1.52 18.58
N ARG A 815 -17.39 2.40 18.53
CA ARG A 815 -18.80 2.09 18.79
C ARG A 815 -19.69 2.57 17.64
N GLU A 816 -20.84 1.94 17.47
CA GLU A 816 -21.91 2.41 16.59
C GLU A 816 -23.22 2.56 17.36
N VAL A 817 -24.15 3.30 16.76
CA VAL A 817 -25.50 3.49 17.31
C VAL A 817 -26.51 2.85 16.37
N VAL A 818 -27.41 2.05 16.94
CA VAL A 818 -28.47 1.38 16.19
C VAL A 818 -29.83 1.70 16.81
N SER A 819 -30.78 2.10 15.98
CA SER A 819 -32.19 2.29 16.33
C SER A 819 -32.97 1.00 16.06
N PHE A 820 -33.48 0.39 17.12
CA PHE A 820 -34.36 -0.77 17.12
C PHE A 820 -35.81 -0.28 17.12
N GLN A 821 -36.48 -0.37 15.98
CA GLN A 821 -37.83 0.13 15.75
C GLN A 821 -38.82 -1.03 15.69
N GLY A 822 -39.52 -1.27 16.79
CA GLY A 822 -40.54 -2.31 16.90
C GLY A 822 -41.95 -1.82 16.58
N ASP A 823 -42.93 -2.69 16.80
CA ASP A 823 -44.35 -2.39 16.62
C ASP A 823 -44.90 -1.50 17.76
N ASN A 824 -44.36 -1.61 18.98
CA ASN A 824 -44.83 -0.87 20.16
C ASN A 824 -43.94 0.32 20.54
N GLY A 825 -42.63 0.25 20.28
CA GLY A 825 -41.66 1.21 20.78
C GLY A 825 -40.38 1.25 19.98
N THR A 826 -39.51 2.23 20.28
CA THR A 826 -38.20 2.40 19.64
C THR A 826 -37.11 2.53 20.70
N LEU A 827 -35.96 1.88 20.48
CA LEU A 827 -34.77 2.00 21.32
C LEU A 827 -33.57 2.39 20.46
N THR A 828 -32.92 3.51 20.75
CA THR A 828 -31.68 3.89 20.05
C THR A 828 -30.50 3.62 20.96
N VAL A 829 -29.72 2.57 20.67
CA VAL A 829 -28.77 1.98 21.62
C VAL A 829 -27.35 2.10 21.09
N LEU A 830 -26.42 2.48 21.97
CA LEU A 830 -24.98 2.46 21.70
C LEU A 830 -24.44 1.02 21.82
N SER A 831 -23.61 0.59 20.86
CA SER A 831 -22.97 -0.72 20.87
C SER A 831 -21.87 -0.82 21.95
N MET A 832 -21.42 -2.05 22.19
CA MET A 832 -20.15 -2.25 22.92
C MET A 832 -18.96 -1.73 22.12
N ALA A 833 -17.84 -1.48 22.79
CA ALA A 833 -16.57 -1.16 22.14
C ALA A 833 -16.05 -2.37 21.37
N THR A 834 -15.63 -2.14 20.13
CA THR A 834 -14.91 -3.13 19.32
C THR A 834 -13.45 -2.73 19.28
N ASN A 835 -12.54 -3.69 19.45
CA ASN A 835 -11.11 -3.41 19.41
C ASN A 835 -10.68 -2.99 17.99
N PRO A 836 -9.77 -2.01 17.84
CA PRO A 836 -9.20 -1.68 16.55
C PRO A 836 -8.43 -2.85 15.96
N LEU A 837 -8.38 -2.90 14.63
CA LEU A 837 -7.56 -3.88 13.92
C LEU A 837 -6.13 -3.34 13.82
N ASP A 838 -5.21 -4.05 14.46
CA ASP A 838 -3.78 -3.76 14.41
C ASP A 838 -3.14 -4.51 13.24
N ALA A 839 -2.58 -3.79 12.29
CA ALA A 839 -1.87 -4.38 11.15
C ALA A 839 -0.47 -3.77 10.98
N PRO A 840 0.57 -4.54 10.67
CA PRO A 840 1.87 -3.98 10.28
C PRO A 840 1.77 -3.40 8.86
N VAL A 841 2.46 -2.28 8.61
CA VAL A 841 2.67 -1.81 7.23
C VAL A 841 3.60 -2.78 6.50
N ASN A 842 3.40 -2.91 5.19
CA ASN A 842 4.28 -3.72 4.36
C ASN A 842 5.45 -2.87 3.84
N PRO A 843 6.69 -3.05 4.33
CA PRO A 843 7.83 -2.27 3.87
C PRO A 843 8.20 -2.58 2.41
N MET A 844 7.76 -3.72 1.87
CA MET A 844 8.00 -4.10 0.47
C MET A 844 7.14 -3.30 -0.52
N GLU A 845 6.15 -2.55 -0.06
CA GLU A 845 5.37 -1.64 -0.92
C GLU A 845 6.15 -0.37 -1.27
N VAL A 846 7.20 -0.02 -0.52
CA VAL A 846 8.05 1.15 -0.80
C VAL A 846 9.03 0.79 -1.92
N PRO A 847 8.82 1.30 -3.15
CA PRO A 847 9.71 1.01 -4.25
C PRO A 847 11.02 1.78 -4.08
N SER A 848 12.14 1.17 -4.44
CA SER A 848 13.46 1.78 -4.30
C SER A 848 14.38 1.55 -5.49
N ASN A 849 13.91 0.79 -6.49
CA ASN A 849 14.74 0.32 -7.59
C ASN A 849 15.32 1.47 -8.39
N VAL A 850 14.49 2.43 -8.82
CA VAL A 850 14.91 3.52 -9.69
C VAL A 850 15.90 4.44 -8.96
N ALA A 851 15.58 4.82 -7.72
CA ALA A 851 16.42 5.67 -6.89
C ALA A 851 17.78 5.02 -6.61
N TYR A 852 17.82 3.72 -6.29
CA TYR A 852 19.07 3.00 -6.10
C TYR A 852 19.92 2.98 -7.38
N TYR A 853 19.35 2.66 -8.55
CA TYR A 853 20.09 2.65 -9.81
C TYR A 853 20.71 4.02 -10.13
N LEU A 854 19.93 5.09 -10.00
CA LEU A 854 20.40 6.44 -10.24
C LEU A 854 21.50 6.85 -9.26
N ARG A 855 21.37 6.47 -7.98
CA ARG A 855 22.39 6.76 -6.95
C ARG A 855 23.70 6.03 -7.19
N TYR A 856 23.66 4.74 -7.52
CA TYR A 856 24.86 3.98 -7.89
C TYR A 856 25.55 4.57 -9.14
N LEU A 857 24.76 5.09 -10.09
CA LEU A 857 25.33 5.79 -11.22
C LEU A 857 26.06 7.08 -10.80
N VAL A 858 25.45 7.90 -9.93
CA VAL A 858 26.09 9.11 -9.40
C VAL A 858 27.37 8.76 -8.61
N GLN A 859 27.36 7.67 -7.85
CA GLN A 859 28.54 7.14 -7.16
C GLN A 859 29.64 6.78 -8.15
N TYR A 860 29.31 5.99 -9.18
CA TYR A 860 30.24 5.60 -10.24
C TYR A 860 30.88 6.83 -10.90
N ILE A 861 30.07 7.80 -11.30
CA ILE A 861 30.53 9.04 -11.93
C ILE A 861 31.50 9.79 -11.00
N THR A 862 31.17 9.89 -9.71
CA THR A 862 32.00 10.59 -8.73
C THR A 862 33.34 9.88 -8.51
N LEU A 863 33.33 8.55 -8.44
CA LEU A 863 34.54 7.75 -8.27
C LEU A 863 35.46 7.85 -9.50
N VAL A 864 34.92 7.77 -10.72
CA VAL A 864 35.71 7.92 -11.95
C VAL A 864 36.35 9.30 -12.02
N MET A 865 35.59 10.36 -11.75
CA MET A 865 36.13 11.73 -11.72
C MET A 865 37.25 11.89 -10.69
N LEU A 866 37.11 11.29 -9.51
CA LEU A 866 38.14 11.28 -8.48
C LEU A 866 39.39 10.51 -8.90
N CYS A 867 39.24 9.35 -9.55
CA CYS A 867 40.36 8.57 -10.07
C CYS A 867 41.13 9.34 -11.15
N VAL A 868 40.44 9.93 -12.13
CA VAL A 868 41.08 10.70 -13.21
C VAL A 868 41.79 11.93 -12.63
N ALA A 869 41.18 12.62 -11.68
CA ALA A 869 41.82 13.75 -11.01
C ALA A 869 43.08 13.35 -10.24
N SER A 870 43.03 12.22 -9.51
CA SER A 870 44.18 11.67 -8.81
C SER A 870 45.33 11.37 -9.77
N VAL A 871 45.04 10.75 -10.91
CA VAL A 871 46.04 10.50 -11.96
C VAL A 871 46.62 11.80 -12.51
N VAL A 872 45.79 12.80 -12.80
CA VAL A 872 46.25 14.13 -13.25
C VAL A 872 47.19 14.76 -12.21
N CYS A 873 46.85 14.71 -10.92
CA CYS A 873 47.71 15.20 -9.84
C CYS A 873 49.07 14.46 -9.80
N VAL A 874 49.08 13.13 -9.96
CA VAL A 874 50.33 12.35 -10.01
C VAL A 874 51.20 12.78 -11.19
N TYR A 875 50.61 13.01 -12.37
CA TYR A 875 51.35 13.49 -13.54
C TYR A 875 51.89 14.92 -13.34
N ILE A 876 51.13 15.81 -12.69
CA ILE A 876 51.60 17.16 -12.35
C ILE A 876 52.83 17.09 -11.45
N ILE A 877 52.82 16.21 -10.45
CA ILE A 877 53.96 16.00 -9.55
C ILE A 877 55.15 15.40 -10.31
N ALA A 878 54.93 14.35 -11.10
CA ALA A 878 55.98 13.67 -11.87
C ALA A 878 56.67 14.61 -12.88
N LEU A 879 55.88 15.50 -13.51
CA LEU A 879 56.38 16.51 -14.45
C LEU A 879 56.87 17.79 -13.76
N LYS A 880 57.00 17.80 -12.42
CA LYS A 880 57.45 18.96 -11.62
C LYS A 880 56.68 20.25 -11.90
N GLY A 881 55.39 20.13 -12.19
CA GLY A 881 54.51 21.27 -12.52
C GLY A 881 54.64 21.80 -13.94
N GLN A 882 55.43 21.17 -14.83
CA GLN A 882 55.56 21.57 -16.23
C GLN A 882 54.34 21.12 -17.06
N VAL A 883 53.18 21.72 -16.78
CA VAL A 883 51.90 21.43 -17.45
C VAL A 883 51.20 22.71 -17.91
N GLU A 884 50.42 22.61 -18.98
CA GLU A 884 49.57 23.71 -19.45
C GLU A 884 48.38 23.90 -18.47
N ALA A 885 48.53 24.87 -17.56
CA ALA A 885 47.59 25.11 -16.47
C ALA A 885 46.14 25.40 -16.93
N ALA A 886 45.96 26.01 -18.10
CA ALA A 886 44.63 26.32 -18.65
C ALA A 886 43.75 25.08 -18.84
N ASN A 887 44.35 23.91 -19.11
CA ASN A 887 43.63 22.65 -19.31
C ASN A 887 42.90 22.16 -18.05
N MET A 888 43.37 22.55 -16.86
CA MET A 888 42.74 22.15 -15.60
C MET A 888 41.38 22.82 -15.39
N VAL A 889 41.15 24.01 -15.96
CA VAL A 889 39.89 24.76 -15.85
C VAL A 889 38.75 24.09 -16.63
N VAL A 890 39.07 23.24 -17.61
CA VAL A 890 38.09 22.47 -18.40
C VAL A 890 38.05 20.99 -18.00
N PHE A 891 38.67 20.61 -16.88
CA PHE A 891 38.76 19.24 -16.39
C PHE A 891 37.40 18.54 -16.35
N SER A 892 36.40 19.13 -15.70
CA SER A 892 35.07 18.53 -15.53
C SER A 892 34.39 18.20 -16.87
N ARG A 893 34.54 19.10 -17.85
CA ARG A 893 33.96 18.97 -19.20
C ARG A 893 34.65 17.85 -19.98
N ILE A 894 35.98 17.81 -19.95
CA ILE A 894 36.75 16.83 -20.73
C ILE A 894 36.72 15.45 -20.06
N ALA A 895 37.06 15.38 -18.77
CA ALA A 895 37.11 14.11 -18.04
C ALA A 895 35.74 13.43 -18.01
N GLY A 896 34.67 14.20 -17.80
CA GLY A 896 33.30 13.68 -17.88
C GLY A 896 32.99 13.07 -19.25
N LEU A 897 33.18 13.84 -20.33
CA LEU A 897 32.80 13.38 -21.66
C LEU A 897 33.63 12.18 -22.14
N VAL A 898 34.92 12.13 -21.79
CA VAL A 898 35.86 11.09 -22.26
C VAL A 898 35.78 9.81 -21.42
N TRP A 899 35.71 9.91 -20.09
CA TRP A 899 35.83 8.75 -19.20
C TRP A 899 34.49 8.16 -18.76
N ILE A 900 33.43 8.97 -18.72
CA ILE A 900 32.10 8.53 -18.29
C ILE A 900 31.17 8.37 -19.49
N GLY A 901 31.18 9.35 -20.40
CA GLY A 901 30.32 9.37 -21.57
C GLY A 901 29.10 10.28 -21.41
N ARG A 902 28.59 10.74 -22.55
CA ARG A 902 27.57 11.80 -22.66
C ARG A 902 26.24 11.44 -22.01
N TRP A 903 25.75 10.23 -22.26
CA TRP A 903 24.43 9.77 -21.80
C TRP A 903 24.34 9.66 -20.27
N LEU A 904 25.41 9.18 -19.62
CA LEU A 904 25.45 9.04 -18.16
C LEU A 904 25.52 10.42 -17.47
N ILE A 905 26.20 11.40 -18.10
CA ILE A 905 26.20 12.79 -17.61
C ILE A 905 24.83 13.44 -17.76
N PHE A 906 24.15 13.21 -18.88
CA PHE A 906 22.78 13.70 -19.06
C PHE A 906 21.85 13.14 -17.98
N LEU A 907 21.94 11.84 -17.71
CA LEU A 907 21.13 11.19 -16.68
C LEU A 907 21.45 11.73 -15.27
N ARG A 908 22.72 12.00 -14.96
CA ARG A 908 23.12 12.71 -13.72
C ARG A 908 22.54 14.12 -13.63
N ALA A 909 22.48 14.86 -14.73
CA ALA A 909 21.87 16.18 -14.75
C ALA A 909 20.36 16.10 -14.49
N LEU A 910 19.68 15.12 -15.08
CA LEU A 910 18.26 14.86 -14.84
C LEU A 910 17.98 14.59 -13.37
N SER A 911 18.80 13.76 -12.69
CA SER A 911 18.59 13.48 -11.27
C SER A 911 18.78 14.72 -10.38
N ALA A 912 19.69 15.62 -10.74
CA ALA A 912 19.86 16.89 -10.02
C ALA A 912 18.65 17.83 -10.20
N VAL A 913 18.11 17.94 -11.42
CA VAL A 913 16.89 18.75 -11.67
C VAL A 913 15.71 18.24 -10.85
N CYS A 914 15.61 16.93 -10.69
CA CYS A 914 14.49 16.31 -9.96
C CYS A 914 14.61 16.41 -8.44
N LEU A 915 15.81 16.71 -7.90
CA LEU A 915 15.98 17.05 -6.49
C LEU A 915 15.68 18.54 -6.21
N LEU A 916 15.58 19.37 -7.26
CA LEU A 916 15.27 20.79 -7.15
C LEU A 916 13.79 21.11 -7.38
N ALA A 917 13.11 20.29 -8.19
CA ALA A 917 11.67 20.33 -8.39
C ALA A 917 10.96 19.69 -7.20
#